data_AF-A0A2V8SWV2-F1
#
_entry.id   AF-A0A2V8SWV2-F1
#
_cell.length_a   1.000
_cell.length_b   1.000
_cell.length_c   1.000
_cell.angle_alpha   90.00
_cell.angle_beta   90.00
_cell.angle_gamma   90.00
#
_symmetry.space_group_name_H-M   'P 1'
#
loop_
_entity.id
_entity.type
_entity.pdbx_description
1 polymer ?
#
loop_
_entity_poly.entity_id
_entity_poly.type
_entity_poly.pdbx_seq_one_letter_code
_entity_poly.pdbx_strand_id
1 'polypeptide(L)'
;MNGNGDKNSYFFGEFEVDPGRRVLLRSGVDVKLKPKTVDVLLALIERHGEVVSKGDLLDRAWDGQFVEEKNLSVHIAALRKIFGETKNENRFIATVPGTGYSFVADVSKLDHSMNGNASHAVQTSTETGDGRITKKVLAVGAVLIVVGSLLAFALWRKSPAPVSSLGSPSIKQLTTNGRVRSVAISPDGKLFAYTVDENGKRELYSGFTSGGKHSVIVEPTDAEISEPAFSPDSNFVFFGLSGAGRDPAIYRASAGSGPVEKVLDGISSFKLSPDGKFIYFGRRSDANDAIIAKDLPGGSERELATFPKEFEANLSTVSLSPDGQSIAIAVRHEETPFKWDVMIASLSTPGEFRRIPNKLFREIGFMKWADPETILVCGEPEGSLSSVPHRQVYRLDVKTGEPELVTGDLSTYDSSLSSDSSGRSIVSVELRQMNNIAVAPVDNLSNFRMITNGSFGRYDGLWGMDFTPDGKIMFTSSDSSSQVISVMDPDGSNVKQLTAAGHVNSALSVTPDGRFVVFLSYRGETAEIWRMNSDGSNSIQLTHAERAYQPFISADGRWVYYVNASPSMEGRLQRVPIDGGDAQTMTEKRASWGAASPDGKFIATGYEGKLAIFETSTFAIVNKFDLPQNAKVYMGVHWTPDSSEILYRDEVEGYWAQNVSGGPPRKVDGLPAEKLYNFSYSKDGKYFAFVRGVEIRDAVMIAWPTAK
;
A
#
# COMPACT_ATOMS: atom_id res chain seq x y z
N MET A 1 22.16 35.99 -4.92
CA MET A 1 21.94 36.18 -6.38
C MET A 1 20.49 36.59 -6.57
N ASN A 2 20.24 37.69 -7.27
CA ASN A 2 18.91 38.28 -7.49
C ASN A 2 18.06 37.37 -8.40
N GLY A 3 16.87 36.97 -7.96
CA GLY A 3 15.90 36.23 -8.76
C GLY A 3 14.65 37.07 -9.03
N ASN A 4 14.73 37.97 -9.99
CA ASN A 4 13.55 38.56 -10.61
C ASN A 4 13.00 37.47 -11.55
N GLY A 5 11.99 36.72 -11.10
CA GLY A 5 11.43 35.61 -11.87
C GLY A 5 10.65 36.13 -13.09
N ASP A 6 11.24 35.97 -14.27
CA ASP A 6 10.56 36.18 -15.55
C ASP A 6 9.31 35.28 -15.62
N LYS A 7 8.14 35.90 -15.75
CA LYS A 7 6.85 35.23 -16.00
C LYS A 7 6.73 34.89 -17.49
N ASN A 8 7.46 33.89 -17.94
CA ASN A 8 7.46 33.46 -19.34
C ASN A 8 6.74 32.12 -19.48
N SER A 9 5.45 32.14 -19.82
CA SER A 9 4.67 30.93 -20.17
C SER A 9 4.96 30.49 -21.61
N TYR A 10 4.99 29.19 -21.84
CA TYR A 10 5.08 28.56 -23.17
C TYR A 10 3.72 28.01 -23.60
N PHE A 11 3.34 28.21 -24.86
CA PHE A 11 2.08 27.72 -25.42
C PHE A 11 2.35 26.82 -26.63
N PHE A 12 1.65 25.69 -26.71
CA PHE A 12 1.66 24.79 -27.86
C PHE A 12 0.32 24.02 -27.95
N GLY A 13 -0.33 24.06 -29.12
CA GLY A 13 -1.67 23.48 -29.29
C GLY A 13 -2.68 24.07 -28.29
N GLU A 14 -3.30 23.19 -27.48
CA GLU A 14 -4.25 23.55 -26.41
C GLU A 14 -3.60 23.69 -25.03
N PHE A 15 -2.26 23.62 -24.95
CA PHE A 15 -1.51 23.55 -23.72
C PHE A 15 -0.76 24.85 -23.40
N GLU A 16 -0.72 25.18 -22.11
CA GLU A 16 0.09 26.25 -21.53
C GLU A 16 0.99 25.67 -20.45
N VAL A 17 2.28 25.99 -20.49
CA VAL A 17 3.26 25.61 -19.45
C VAL A 17 3.77 26.88 -18.78
N ASP A 18 3.59 26.98 -17.47
CA ASP A 18 4.17 28.05 -16.64
C ASP A 18 5.41 27.49 -15.92
N PRO A 19 6.64 27.85 -16.34
CA PRO A 19 7.87 27.36 -15.74
C PRO A 19 8.06 27.83 -14.29
N GLY A 20 7.54 29.01 -13.94
CA GLY A 20 7.67 29.59 -12.60
C GLY A 20 6.78 28.89 -11.58
N ARG A 21 5.58 28.47 -12.00
CA ARG A 21 4.66 27.66 -11.17
C ARG A 21 4.83 26.16 -11.35
N ARG A 22 5.56 25.72 -12.38
CA ARG A 22 5.80 24.31 -12.74
C ARG A 22 4.50 23.54 -12.98
N VAL A 23 3.54 24.17 -13.67
CA VAL A 23 2.23 23.58 -14.00
C VAL A 23 2.03 23.50 -15.51
N LEU A 24 1.29 22.49 -15.94
CA LEU A 24 0.79 22.34 -17.31
C LEU A 24 -0.73 22.52 -17.28
N LEU A 25 -1.24 23.46 -18.07
CA LEU A 25 -2.67 23.67 -18.26
C LEU A 25 -3.09 23.13 -19.63
N ARG A 26 -4.29 22.55 -19.73
CA ARG A 26 -4.96 22.20 -20.98
C ARG A 26 -6.26 22.98 -21.05
N SER A 27 -6.38 23.89 -22.03
CA SER A 27 -7.52 24.80 -22.15
C SER A 27 -7.83 25.56 -20.85
N GLY A 28 -6.79 25.94 -20.09
CA GLY A 28 -6.91 26.67 -18.82
C GLY A 28 -7.17 25.82 -17.58
N VAL A 29 -7.27 24.49 -17.69
CA VAL A 29 -7.45 23.55 -16.57
C VAL A 29 -6.13 22.86 -16.24
N ASP A 30 -5.79 22.77 -14.96
CA ASP A 30 -4.55 22.13 -14.49
C ASP A 30 -4.52 20.62 -14.80
N VAL A 31 -3.45 20.21 -15.48
CA VAL A 31 -3.15 18.82 -15.81
C VAL A 31 -2.02 18.36 -14.89
N LYS A 32 -2.38 17.51 -13.92
CA LYS A 32 -1.41 16.98 -12.95
C LYS A 32 -0.31 16.18 -13.63
N LEU A 33 0.91 16.72 -13.59
CA LEU A 33 2.14 16.05 -13.97
C LEU A 33 2.99 15.73 -12.73
N LYS A 34 3.73 14.62 -12.79
CA LYS A 34 4.79 14.36 -11.79
C LYS A 34 5.89 15.43 -11.95
N PRO A 35 6.55 15.86 -10.85
CA PRO A 35 7.56 16.92 -10.91
C PRO A 35 8.66 16.70 -11.95
N LYS A 36 9.20 15.48 -12.04
CA LYS A 36 10.23 15.12 -13.04
C LYS A 36 9.70 15.08 -14.47
N THR A 37 8.42 14.79 -14.67
CA THR A 37 7.81 14.88 -16.00
C THR A 37 7.70 16.34 -16.45
N VAL A 38 7.45 17.27 -15.53
CA VAL A 38 7.49 18.72 -15.81
C VAL A 38 8.91 19.15 -16.19
N ASP A 39 9.94 18.66 -15.49
CA ASP A 39 11.34 18.98 -15.81
C ASP A 39 11.75 18.48 -17.21
N VAL A 40 11.39 17.23 -17.54
CA VAL A 40 11.63 16.67 -18.88
C VAL A 40 10.88 17.48 -19.96
N LEU A 41 9.64 17.90 -19.67
CA LEU A 41 8.86 18.73 -20.58
C LEU A 41 9.49 20.10 -20.81
N LEU A 42 9.91 20.78 -19.74
CA LEU A 42 10.59 22.07 -19.82
C LEU A 42 11.90 21.96 -20.60
N ALA A 43 12.71 20.93 -20.32
CA ALA A 43 13.96 20.70 -21.05
C ALA A 43 13.74 20.49 -22.57
N LEU A 44 12.62 19.87 -22.95
CA LEU A 44 12.23 19.66 -24.34
C LEU A 44 11.65 20.91 -25.00
N ILE A 45 10.80 21.68 -24.30
CA ILE A 45 10.16 22.90 -24.82
C ILE A 45 11.17 24.05 -24.95
N GLU A 46 12.08 24.19 -23.99
CA GLU A 46 13.14 25.21 -24.01
C GLU A 46 14.08 25.06 -25.24
N ARG A 47 14.19 23.83 -25.77
CA ARG A 47 14.95 23.49 -26.98
C ARG A 47 14.04 22.90 -28.07
N HIS A 48 12.81 23.41 -28.19
CA HIS A 48 11.88 22.95 -29.23
C HIS A 48 12.49 23.11 -30.63
N GLY A 49 12.21 22.16 -31.51
CA GLY A 49 12.83 22.05 -32.83
C GLY A 49 14.23 21.42 -32.85
N GLU A 50 14.90 21.30 -31.71
CA GLU A 50 16.22 20.64 -31.60
C GLU A 50 16.11 19.20 -31.09
N VAL A 51 17.13 18.38 -31.38
CA VAL A 51 17.27 17.05 -30.79
C VAL A 51 18.03 17.18 -29.47
N VAL A 52 17.37 16.90 -28.36
CA VAL A 52 17.99 16.87 -27.02
C VAL A 52 18.43 15.45 -26.72
N SER A 53 19.71 15.28 -26.35
CA SER A 53 20.26 13.96 -26.07
C SER A 53 19.63 13.34 -24.82
N LYS A 54 19.60 12.00 -24.74
CA LYS A 54 19.11 11.33 -23.52
C LYS A 54 19.90 11.73 -22.27
N GLY A 55 21.21 11.89 -22.41
CA GLY A 55 22.10 12.33 -21.33
C GLY A 55 21.73 13.72 -20.82
N ASP A 56 21.56 14.69 -21.73
CA ASP A 56 21.18 16.06 -21.35
C ASP A 56 19.80 16.13 -20.69
N LEU A 57 18.84 15.33 -21.16
CA LEU A 57 17.51 15.25 -20.54
C LEU A 57 17.56 14.64 -19.15
N LEU A 58 18.38 13.60 -18.96
CA LEU A 58 18.61 12.98 -17.65
C LEU A 58 19.32 13.96 -16.71
N ASP A 59 20.38 14.62 -17.17
CA ASP A 59 21.13 15.58 -16.36
C ASP A 59 20.27 16.79 -15.99
N ARG A 60 19.46 17.31 -16.92
CA ARG A 60 18.62 18.49 -16.68
C ARG A 60 17.46 18.21 -15.73
N ALA A 61 16.81 17.06 -15.86
CA ALA A 61 15.66 16.72 -15.02
C ALA A 61 16.06 16.06 -13.70
N TRP A 62 17.25 15.44 -13.59
CA TRP A 62 17.72 14.77 -12.38
C TRP A 62 19.01 15.36 -11.78
N ASP A 63 19.45 16.54 -12.22
CA ASP A 63 20.57 17.32 -11.67
C ASP A 63 21.88 16.49 -11.53
N GLY A 64 22.17 15.69 -12.57
CA GLY A 64 23.34 14.81 -12.63
C GLY A 64 23.26 13.51 -11.79
N GLN A 65 22.10 13.15 -11.25
CA GLN A 65 21.90 11.82 -10.63
C GLN A 65 21.91 10.71 -11.71
N PHE A 66 22.60 9.59 -11.43
CA PHE A 66 22.63 8.46 -12.34
C PHE A 66 21.27 7.73 -12.35
N VAL A 67 20.55 7.84 -13.47
CA VAL A 67 19.22 7.24 -13.66
C VAL A 67 19.21 6.44 -14.96
N GLU A 68 18.64 5.24 -14.94
CA GLU A 68 18.53 4.41 -16.14
C GLU A 68 17.66 5.07 -17.22
N GLU A 69 18.06 4.94 -18.49
CA GLU A 69 17.32 5.49 -19.65
C GLU A 69 15.85 5.02 -19.74
N LYS A 70 15.54 3.88 -19.12
CA LYS A 70 14.18 3.35 -19.02
C LYS A 70 13.25 4.32 -18.29
N ASN A 71 13.75 5.06 -17.29
CA ASN A 71 12.96 6.07 -16.59
C ASN A 71 12.62 7.25 -17.49
N LEU A 72 13.58 7.77 -18.28
CA LEU A 72 13.30 8.82 -19.27
C LEU A 72 12.20 8.39 -20.24
N SER A 73 12.25 7.13 -20.70
CA SER A 73 11.24 6.57 -21.60
C SER A 73 9.82 6.56 -21.00
N VAL A 74 9.69 6.32 -19.69
CA VAL A 74 8.40 6.38 -18.96
C VAL A 74 7.84 7.81 -18.93
N HIS A 75 8.70 8.80 -18.68
CA HIS A 75 8.29 10.21 -18.67
C HIS A 75 7.87 10.70 -20.06
N ILE A 76 8.58 10.30 -21.12
CA ILE A 76 8.19 10.58 -22.51
C ILE A 76 6.85 9.91 -22.86
N ALA A 77 6.62 8.67 -22.43
CA ALA A 77 5.34 7.99 -22.64
C ALA A 77 4.18 8.68 -21.90
N ALA A 78 4.42 9.19 -20.68
CA ALA A 78 3.43 9.96 -19.94
C ALA A 78 3.06 11.28 -20.62
N LEU A 79 4.06 12.02 -21.14
CA LEU A 79 3.84 13.25 -21.90
C LEU A 79 3.03 12.98 -23.17
N ARG A 80 3.41 11.98 -23.96
CA ARG A 80 2.67 11.55 -25.15
C ARG A 80 1.21 11.24 -24.84
N LYS A 81 0.95 10.48 -23.77
CA LYS A 81 -0.41 10.14 -23.33
C LYS A 81 -1.23 11.40 -23.01
N ILE A 82 -0.62 12.37 -22.33
CA ILE A 82 -1.29 13.62 -21.93
C ILE A 82 -1.58 14.51 -23.14
N PHE A 83 -0.65 14.56 -24.09
CA PHE A 83 -0.84 15.28 -25.35
C PHE A 83 -1.76 14.56 -26.35
N GLY A 84 -2.22 13.35 -26.00
CA GLY A 84 -3.11 12.54 -26.83
C GLY A 84 -2.40 11.88 -28.02
N GLU A 85 -1.09 11.68 -27.95
CA GLU A 85 -0.30 11.00 -28.99
C GLU A 85 -0.32 9.48 -28.81
N THR A 86 -0.59 8.76 -29.89
CA THR A 86 -0.46 7.30 -29.96
C THR A 86 0.98 6.86 -30.24
N LYS A 87 1.27 5.56 -30.11
CA LYS A 87 2.64 4.99 -30.08
C LYS A 87 3.51 5.25 -31.33
N ASN A 88 2.94 5.75 -32.42
CA ASN A 88 3.64 6.10 -33.67
C ASN A 88 3.37 7.53 -34.17
N GLU A 89 2.65 8.35 -33.40
CA GLU A 89 2.42 9.76 -33.71
C GLU A 89 3.56 10.61 -33.12
N ASN A 90 4.10 11.52 -33.94
CA ASN A 90 5.16 12.46 -33.55
C ASN A 90 4.65 13.90 -33.72
N ARG A 91 3.48 14.22 -33.16
CA ARG A 91 2.85 15.55 -33.24
C ARG A 91 3.51 16.57 -32.29
N PHE A 92 3.97 16.13 -31.13
CA PHE A 92 4.58 16.93 -30.08
C PHE A 92 5.97 16.45 -29.73
N ILE A 93 6.18 15.13 -29.55
CA ILE A 93 7.51 14.58 -29.21
C ILE A 93 7.92 13.52 -30.24
N ALA A 94 8.97 13.80 -31.01
CA ALA A 94 9.61 12.85 -31.91
C ALA A 94 10.76 12.10 -31.22
N THR A 95 10.86 10.78 -31.45
CA THR A 95 12.01 9.97 -31.01
C THR A 95 13.06 9.90 -32.11
N VAL A 96 14.30 10.25 -31.80
CA VAL A 96 15.46 10.10 -32.70
C VAL A 96 16.26 8.88 -32.24
N PRO A 97 16.18 7.73 -32.96
CA PRO A 97 16.81 6.48 -32.53
C PRO A 97 18.31 6.65 -32.25
N GLY A 98 18.77 6.13 -31.12
CA GLY A 98 20.17 6.18 -30.72
C GLY A 98 20.66 7.51 -30.14
N THR A 99 19.87 8.58 -30.22
CA THR A 99 20.32 9.93 -29.82
C THR A 99 19.48 10.54 -28.69
N GLY A 100 18.15 10.61 -28.84
CA GLY A 100 17.32 11.34 -27.89
C GLY A 100 15.93 11.69 -28.41
N TYR A 101 15.40 12.83 -27.97
CA TYR A 101 14.04 13.26 -28.26
C TYR A 101 14.03 14.71 -28.74
N SER A 102 13.04 15.06 -29.57
CA SER A 102 12.82 16.43 -30.01
C SER A 102 11.37 16.82 -29.77
N PHE A 103 11.15 18.03 -29.26
CA PHE A 103 9.82 18.63 -29.21
C PHE A 103 9.53 19.31 -30.54
N VAL A 104 8.62 18.76 -31.33
CA VAL A 104 8.40 19.12 -32.74
C VAL A 104 7.15 19.96 -32.99
N ALA A 105 6.34 20.19 -31.96
CA ALA A 105 5.22 21.13 -32.06
C ALA A 105 5.72 22.58 -32.00
N ASP A 106 5.02 23.48 -32.70
CA ASP A 106 5.28 24.91 -32.64
C ASP A 106 5.04 25.43 -31.21
N VAL A 107 6.06 26.07 -30.64
CA VAL A 107 6.00 26.68 -29.31
C VAL A 107 6.04 28.20 -29.45
N SER A 108 5.02 28.87 -28.94
CA SER A 108 5.02 30.33 -28.81
C SER A 108 5.30 30.75 -27.37
N LYS A 109 6.24 31.67 -27.18
CA LYS A 109 6.58 32.25 -25.88
C LYS A 109 6.01 33.67 -25.79
N LEU A 110 5.31 33.99 -24.71
CA LEU A 110 4.74 35.32 -24.50
C LEU A 110 5.64 36.12 -23.54
N ASP A 111 6.57 36.91 -24.08
CA ASP A 111 7.39 37.83 -23.28
C ASP A 111 6.54 39.04 -22.87
N HIS A 112 6.27 39.19 -21.57
CA HIS A 112 5.70 40.42 -21.02
C HIS A 112 6.83 41.37 -20.60
N SER A 113 7.56 41.92 -21.58
CA SER A 113 8.42 43.07 -21.35
C SER A 113 8.19 44.16 -22.41
N MET A 114 7.83 45.35 -21.93
CA MET A 114 7.63 46.62 -22.64
C MET A 114 6.36 46.78 -23.50
N ASN A 115 5.38 47.49 -22.95
CA ASN A 115 4.76 48.60 -23.70
C ASN A 115 4.19 49.66 -22.75
N GLY A 116 5.07 50.59 -22.37
CA GLY A 116 4.68 51.95 -21.99
C GLY A 116 4.90 52.87 -23.20
N ASN A 117 3.82 53.53 -23.63
CA ASN A 117 3.73 54.70 -24.51
C ASN A 117 4.16 54.60 -25.98
N ALA A 118 3.17 54.59 -26.88
CA ALA A 118 3.07 55.59 -27.94
C ALA A 118 1.61 55.76 -28.42
N SER A 119 1.19 57.01 -28.55
CA SER A 119 -0.11 57.50 -28.99
C SER A 119 -0.31 57.43 -30.52
N HIS A 120 -1.59 57.60 -30.93
CA HIS A 120 -2.15 57.80 -32.28
C HIS A 120 -2.32 56.52 -33.10
N ALA A 121 -3.42 56.22 -33.81
CA ALA A 121 -4.66 56.89 -34.25
C ALA A 121 -5.45 55.72 -34.89
N VAL A 122 -6.77 55.48 -34.81
CA VAL A 122 -7.97 56.26 -35.14
C VAL A 122 -9.14 55.26 -35.02
N GLN A 123 -10.26 55.72 -34.45
CA GLN A 123 -11.64 55.26 -34.62
C GLN A 123 -11.96 53.75 -34.48
N THR A 124 -12.85 53.41 -33.54
CA THR A 124 -14.30 53.40 -33.81
C THR A 124 -15.05 53.38 -32.48
N SER A 125 -16.10 54.18 -32.44
CA SER A 125 -17.02 54.50 -31.36
C SER A 125 -17.71 53.31 -30.71
N THR A 126 -17.83 53.34 -29.38
CA THR A 126 -19.10 53.05 -28.69
C THR A 126 -19.16 53.81 -27.35
N GLU A 127 -20.10 54.75 -27.29
CA GLU A 127 -20.73 55.34 -26.09
C GLU A 127 -21.28 54.25 -25.15
N THR A 128 -21.59 54.42 -23.86
CA THR A 128 -21.41 55.43 -22.79
C THR A 128 -21.86 54.72 -21.49
N GLY A 129 -21.39 55.17 -20.32
CA GLY A 129 -21.91 54.73 -19.02
C GLY A 129 -21.05 55.16 -17.84
N ASP A 130 -21.22 56.41 -17.40
CA ASP A 130 -20.50 57.09 -16.31
C ASP A 130 -20.94 56.64 -14.91
N GLY A 131 -20.03 56.68 -13.93
CA GLY A 131 -20.30 56.25 -12.54
C GLY A 131 -19.13 56.50 -11.58
N ARG A 132 -18.92 57.78 -11.22
CA ARG A 132 -17.95 58.28 -10.22
C ARG A 132 -17.99 57.52 -8.88
N ILE A 133 -16.86 56.95 -8.45
CA ILE A 133 -16.61 56.56 -7.04
C ILE A 133 -15.65 57.56 -6.39
N THR A 134 -16.05 58.12 -5.25
CA THR A 134 -15.40 59.22 -4.52
C THR A 134 -14.14 58.78 -3.75
N LYS A 135 -13.15 59.67 -3.69
CA LYS A 135 -11.79 59.52 -3.08
C LYS A 135 -11.73 59.03 -1.62
N LYS A 136 -12.85 58.83 -0.91
CA LYS A 136 -12.88 58.28 0.45
C LYS A 136 -12.71 56.74 0.50
N VAL A 137 -13.03 56.03 -0.59
CA VAL A 137 -12.89 54.56 -0.66
C VAL A 137 -11.42 54.12 -0.78
N LEU A 138 -10.56 54.93 -1.39
CA LEU A 138 -9.11 54.64 -1.52
C LEU A 138 -8.35 54.71 -0.18
N ALA A 139 -8.78 55.55 0.77
CA ALA A 139 -8.09 55.68 2.06
C ALA A 139 -8.36 54.48 2.99
N VAL A 140 -9.57 53.91 2.94
CA VAL A 140 -9.93 52.70 3.72
C VAL A 140 -9.25 51.47 3.14
N GLY A 141 -9.15 51.37 1.80
CA GLY A 141 -8.42 50.30 1.13
C GLY A 141 -6.92 50.27 1.48
N ALA A 142 -6.26 51.43 1.54
CA ALA A 142 -4.84 51.51 1.89
C ALA A 142 -4.56 51.09 3.34
N VAL A 143 -5.43 51.45 4.29
CA VAL A 143 -5.28 51.04 5.70
C VAL A 143 -5.54 49.54 5.87
N LEU A 144 -6.52 48.97 5.16
CA LEU A 144 -6.78 47.53 5.20
C LEU A 144 -5.65 46.70 4.59
N ILE A 145 -4.99 47.20 3.54
CA ILE A 145 -3.82 46.54 2.95
C ILE A 145 -2.64 46.57 3.92
N VAL A 146 -2.39 47.68 4.61
CA VAL A 146 -1.29 47.78 5.58
C VAL A 146 -1.55 46.92 6.82
N VAL A 147 -2.78 46.92 7.35
CA VAL A 147 -3.16 46.07 8.49
C VAL A 147 -3.14 44.60 8.10
N GLY A 148 -3.64 44.25 6.91
CA GLY A 148 -3.58 42.89 6.36
C GLY A 148 -2.15 42.41 6.13
N SER A 149 -1.25 43.28 5.66
CA SER A 149 0.16 42.97 5.45
C SER A 149 0.91 42.80 6.78
N LEU A 150 0.59 43.62 7.79
CA LEU A 150 1.16 43.49 9.13
C LEU A 150 0.65 42.25 9.85
N LEU A 151 -0.63 41.88 9.67
CA LEU A 151 -1.17 40.61 10.17
C LEU A 151 -0.53 39.42 9.46
N ALA A 152 -0.40 39.45 8.13
CA ALA A 152 0.26 38.40 7.37
C ALA A 152 1.74 38.24 7.78
N PHE A 153 2.44 39.35 8.02
CA PHE A 153 3.82 39.33 8.51
C PHE A 153 3.93 38.79 9.94
N ALA A 154 3.00 39.17 10.84
CA ALA A 154 2.95 38.65 12.20
C ALA A 154 2.59 37.15 12.26
N LEU A 155 1.70 36.69 11.36
CA LEU A 155 1.34 35.29 11.19
C LEU A 155 2.47 34.48 10.55
N TRP A 156 3.21 35.06 9.61
CA TRP A 156 4.41 34.46 9.03
C TRP A 156 5.54 34.33 10.06
N ARG A 157 5.72 35.33 10.92
CA ARG A 157 6.69 35.29 12.04
C ARG A 157 6.32 34.31 13.14
N LYS A 158 5.02 33.95 13.25
CA LYS A 158 4.50 32.91 14.16
C LYS A 158 4.36 31.54 13.49
N SER A 159 4.60 31.44 12.18
CA SER A 159 4.65 30.15 11.50
C SER A 159 5.95 29.46 11.93
N PRO A 160 5.90 28.24 12.49
CA PRO A 160 7.12 27.51 12.77
C PRO A 160 7.92 27.39 11.47
N ALA A 161 9.23 27.66 11.54
CA ALA A 161 10.11 27.39 10.42
C ALA A 161 9.96 25.91 10.03
N PRO A 162 9.94 25.56 8.73
CA PRO A 162 9.91 24.16 8.32
C PRO A 162 11.07 23.41 9.01
N VAL A 163 10.73 22.33 9.70
CA VAL A 163 11.65 21.51 10.48
C VAL A 163 12.60 20.76 9.53
N SER A 164 13.91 20.99 9.73
CA SER A 164 15.07 20.25 9.24
C SER A 164 15.33 20.16 7.72
N SER A 165 16.41 20.84 7.30
CA SER A 165 16.99 20.92 5.95
C SER A 165 17.81 19.67 5.55
N LEU A 166 17.23 18.47 5.63
CA LEU A 166 17.95 17.24 5.32
C LEU A 166 18.16 16.97 3.81
N GLY A 167 17.62 17.83 2.93
CA GLY A 167 17.63 17.58 1.48
C GLY A 167 16.71 16.43 1.10
N SER A 168 16.66 16.05 -0.17
CA SER A 168 15.86 14.90 -0.61
C SER A 168 16.60 13.60 -0.31
N PRO A 169 15.93 12.59 0.30
CA PRO A 169 16.54 11.29 0.52
C PRO A 169 16.73 10.54 -0.80
N SER A 170 17.71 9.63 -0.81
CA SER A 170 17.94 8.66 -1.88
C SER A 170 17.61 7.26 -1.41
N ILE A 171 17.08 6.41 -2.30
CA ILE A 171 16.75 5.01 -2.01
C ILE A 171 17.74 4.12 -2.76
N LYS A 172 18.45 3.28 -2.01
CA LYS A 172 19.42 2.31 -2.51
C LYS A 172 18.97 0.90 -2.16
N GLN A 173 18.86 0.03 -3.16
CA GLN A 173 18.61 -1.39 -2.95
C GLN A 173 19.84 -2.07 -2.32
N LEU A 174 19.65 -2.84 -1.25
CA LEU A 174 20.71 -3.58 -0.54
C LEU A 174 20.71 -5.08 -0.86
N THR A 175 19.56 -5.65 -1.21
CA THR A 175 19.41 -7.07 -1.57
C THR A 175 18.65 -7.24 -2.88
N THR A 176 18.83 -8.38 -3.55
CA THR A 176 18.14 -8.71 -4.82
C THR A 176 17.51 -10.11 -4.82
N ASN A 177 17.42 -10.77 -3.66
CA ASN A 177 16.86 -12.12 -3.56
C ASN A 177 15.32 -12.13 -3.54
N GLY A 178 14.69 -10.96 -3.32
CA GLY A 178 13.23 -10.81 -3.33
C GLY A 178 12.49 -11.53 -2.20
N ARG A 179 13.19 -11.99 -1.16
CA ARG A 179 12.66 -12.85 -0.09
C ARG A 179 12.98 -12.36 1.32
N VAL A 180 13.38 -11.09 1.45
CA VAL A 180 13.71 -10.49 2.74
C VAL A 180 12.46 -10.39 3.63
N ARG A 181 12.59 -10.75 4.91
CA ARG A 181 11.51 -10.69 5.90
C ARG A 181 11.69 -9.58 6.92
N SER A 182 12.92 -9.26 7.30
CA SER A 182 13.22 -8.15 8.22
C SER A 182 14.65 -7.65 8.02
N VAL A 183 14.95 -6.42 8.45
CA VAL A 183 16.26 -5.80 8.26
C VAL A 183 16.63 -4.84 9.39
N ALA A 184 17.89 -4.84 9.80
CA ALA A 184 18.43 -3.84 10.72
C ALA A 184 19.73 -3.24 10.18
N ILE A 185 19.99 -1.98 10.52
CA ILE A 185 21.25 -1.28 10.22
C ILE A 185 22.05 -1.11 11.51
N SER A 186 23.38 -1.14 11.41
CA SER A 186 24.26 -0.84 12.53
C SER A 186 24.18 0.63 12.96
N PRO A 187 24.41 0.94 14.24
CA PRO A 187 24.46 2.33 14.71
C PRO A 187 25.41 3.22 13.92
N ASP A 188 26.55 2.67 13.44
CA ASP A 188 27.52 3.41 12.62
C ASP A 188 27.13 3.54 11.13
N GLY A 189 26.01 2.93 10.72
CA GLY A 189 25.47 2.98 9.35
C GLY A 189 26.21 2.14 8.30
N LYS A 190 27.24 1.38 8.69
CA LYS A 190 28.12 0.67 7.74
C LYS A 190 27.70 -0.76 7.44
N LEU A 191 26.99 -1.39 8.37
CA LEU A 191 26.56 -2.78 8.28
C LEU A 191 25.04 -2.85 8.30
N PHE A 192 24.51 -3.91 7.70
CA PHE A 192 23.11 -4.29 7.86
C PHE A 192 23.00 -5.80 8.02
N ALA A 193 21.93 -6.23 8.67
CA ALA A 193 21.60 -7.64 8.86
C ALA A 193 20.16 -7.87 8.46
N TYR A 194 19.86 -9.00 7.82
CA TYR A 194 18.54 -9.26 7.29
C TYR A 194 18.19 -10.75 7.30
N THR A 195 16.91 -11.05 7.52
CA THR A 195 16.39 -12.41 7.46
C THR A 195 15.73 -12.69 6.12
N VAL A 196 15.80 -13.95 5.67
CA VAL A 196 15.25 -14.41 4.40
C VAL A 196 14.43 -15.67 4.63
N ASP A 197 13.28 -15.79 3.96
CA ASP A 197 12.53 -17.04 3.84
C ASP A 197 12.82 -17.68 2.47
N GLU A 198 13.54 -18.81 2.46
CA GLU A 198 14.02 -19.51 1.26
C GLU A 198 13.61 -20.99 1.32
N ASN A 199 12.77 -21.44 0.38
CA ASN A 199 12.31 -22.85 0.30
C ASN A 199 11.72 -23.40 1.62
N GLY A 200 10.97 -22.57 2.34
CA GLY A 200 10.37 -22.93 3.64
C GLY A 200 11.34 -22.89 4.82
N LYS A 201 12.61 -22.52 4.60
CA LYS A 201 13.63 -22.35 5.64
C LYS A 201 13.94 -20.88 5.87
N ARG A 202 14.51 -20.60 7.04
CA ARG A 202 14.95 -19.28 7.43
C ARG A 202 16.45 -19.18 7.52
N GLU A 203 16.95 -18.02 7.13
CA GLU A 203 18.37 -17.70 7.13
C GLU A 203 18.56 -16.27 7.65
N LEU A 204 19.72 -16.00 8.24
CA LEU A 204 20.12 -14.67 8.68
C LEU A 204 21.47 -14.33 8.05
N TYR A 205 21.54 -13.14 7.44
CA TYR A 205 22.71 -12.63 6.76
C TYR A 205 23.17 -11.30 7.36
N SER A 206 24.44 -10.96 7.13
CA SER A 206 25.00 -9.62 7.31
C SER A 206 25.73 -9.16 6.06
N GLY A 207 25.78 -7.85 5.85
CA GLY A 207 26.48 -7.24 4.72
C GLY A 207 26.88 -5.79 4.98
N PHE A 208 27.70 -5.23 4.11
CA PHE A 208 28.06 -3.82 4.13
C PHE A 208 27.03 -2.99 3.36
N THR A 209 26.65 -1.83 3.90
CA THR A 209 25.73 -0.89 3.23
C THR A 209 26.33 -0.29 1.97
N SER A 210 27.67 -0.29 1.83
CA SER A 210 28.37 0.07 0.59
C SER A 210 28.17 -0.97 -0.53
N GLY A 211 27.81 -2.21 -0.21
CA GLY A 211 27.69 -3.35 -1.11
C GLY A 211 28.83 -4.37 -0.93
N GLY A 212 28.75 -5.49 -1.64
CA GLY A 212 29.77 -6.54 -1.61
C GLY A 212 29.19 -7.91 -1.24
N LYS A 213 30.05 -8.83 -0.79
CA LYS A 213 29.64 -10.17 -0.37
C LYS A 213 28.89 -10.11 0.96
N HIS A 214 27.79 -10.86 1.06
CA HIS A 214 27.04 -11.04 2.31
C HIS A 214 27.51 -12.31 3.02
N SER A 215 27.59 -12.25 4.35
CA SER A 215 28.00 -13.34 5.23
C SER A 215 26.78 -13.99 5.87
N VAL A 216 26.71 -15.32 5.85
CA VAL A 216 25.70 -16.09 6.59
C VAL A 216 26.03 -16.03 8.08
N ILE A 217 25.04 -15.66 8.90
CA ILE A 217 25.08 -15.74 10.37
C ILE A 217 24.35 -16.99 10.85
N VAL A 218 23.17 -17.27 10.27
CA VAL A 218 22.37 -18.46 10.56
C VAL A 218 22.12 -19.21 9.26
N GLU A 219 22.63 -20.43 9.19
CA GLU A 219 22.40 -21.39 8.11
C GLU A 219 20.91 -21.79 8.00
N PRO A 220 20.45 -22.28 6.84
CA PRO A 220 19.05 -22.63 6.61
C PRO A 220 18.45 -23.52 7.71
N THR A 221 17.43 -23.01 8.40
CA THR A 221 16.80 -23.68 9.55
C THR A 221 15.28 -23.62 9.48
N ASP A 222 14.60 -24.62 10.04
CA ASP A 222 13.13 -24.62 10.19
C ASP A 222 12.67 -23.75 11.39
N ALA A 223 13.62 -23.21 12.16
CA ALA A 223 13.33 -22.32 13.28
C ALA A 223 12.83 -20.95 12.81
N GLU A 224 12.03 -20.30 13.64
CA GLU A 224 11.77 -18.86 13.56
C GLU A 224 13.05 -18.08 13.87
N ILE A 225 13.28 -17.01 13.11
CA ILE A 225 14.34 -16.04 13.37
C ILE A 225 13.66 -14.69 13.61
N SER A 226 13.94 -14.07 14.75
CA SER A 226 13.41 -12.74 15.06
C SER A 226 14.00 -11.66 14.14
N GLU A 227 13.41 -10.47 14.18
CA GLU A 227 14.06 -9.27 13.63
C GLU A 227 15.45 -9.11 14.27
N PRO A 228 16.53 -8.91 13.48
CA PRO A 228 17.87 -8.74 14.01
C PRO A 228 18.04 -7.37 14.66
N ALA A 229 18.96 -7.26 15.62
CA ALA A 229 19.32 -6.00 16.26
C ALA A 229 20.83 -5.86 16.42
N PHE A 230 21.39 -4.72 16.06
CA PHE A 230 22.82 -4.45 16.28
C PHE A 230 23.10 -3.99 17.71
N SER A 231 24.26 -4.38 18.25
CA SER A 231 24.80 -3.79 19.46
C SER A 231 25.13 -2.30 19.26
N PRO A 232 25.11 -1.48 20.33
CA PRO A 232 25.40 -0.04 20.23
C PRO A 232 26.79 0.28 19.64
N ASP A 233 27.76 -0.61 19.85
CA ASP A 233 29.12 -0.52 19.33
C ASP A 233 29.27 -1.08 17.90
N SER A 234 28.18 -1.51 17.27
CA SER A 234 28.14 -2.11 15.92
C SER A 234 28.91 -3.43 15.75
N ASN A 235 29.43 -4.03 16.82
CA ASN A 235 30.27 -5.23 16.75
C ASN A 235 29.48 -6.55 16.68
N PHE A 236 28.25 -6.56 17.16
CA PHE A 236 27.43 -7.77 17.27
C PHE A 236 26.05 -7.59 16.66
N VAL A 237 25.51 -8.69 16.11
CA VAL A 237 24.11 -8.83 15.71
C VAL A 237 23.44 -9.79 16.68
N PHE A 238 22.41 -9.33 17.37
CA PHE A 238 21.52 -10.12 18.20
C PHE A 238 20.32 -10.61 17.39
N PHE A 239 19.86 -11.82 17.67
CA PHE A 239 18.68 -12.42 17.06
C PHE A 239 18.14 -13.53 17.96
N GLY A 240 16.84 -13.80 17.88
CA GLY A 240 16.21 -14.89 18.60
C GLY A 240 15.92 -16.07 17.69
N LEU A 241 16.01 -17.28 18.25
CA LEU A 241 15.58 -18.52 17.61
C LEU A 241 14.47 -19.16 18.44
N SER A 242 13.42 -19.65 17.79
CA SER A 242 12.34 -20.42 18.43
C SER A 242 11.64 -21.36 17.44
N GLY A 243 10.76 -22.23 17.95
CA GLY A 243 10.05 -23.19 17.10
C GLY A 243 10.91 -24.38 16.67
N ALA A 244 10.37 -25.24 15.81
CA ALA A 244 11.04 -26.45 15.33
C ALA A 244 11.65 -27.33 16.45
N GLY A 245 10.91 -27.48 17.57
CA GLY A 245 11.35 -28.26 18.74
C GLY A 245 12.45 -27.59 19.58
N ARG A 246 12.75 -26.31 19.35
CA ARG A 246 13.74 -25.54 20.13
C ARG A 246 13.05 -24.65 21.16
N ASP A 247 13.65 -24.61 22.35
CA ASP A 247 13.29 -23.60 23.35
C ASP A 247 13.66 -22.19 22.82
N PRO A 248 12.81 -21.19 23.04
CA PRO A 248 13.09 -19.82 22.61
C PRO A 248 14.34 -19.31 23.32
N ALA A 249 15.28 -18.73 22.57
CA ALA A 249 16.49 -18.13 23.13
C ALA A 249 17.02 -16.99 22.24
N ILE A 250 17.74 -16.06 22.86
CA ILE A 250 18.48 -14.98 22.19
C ILE A 250 19.91 -15.42 22.00
N TYR A 251 20.42 -15.16 20.81
CA TYR A 251 21.78 -15.39 20.39
C TYR A 251 22.41 -14.09 19.91
N ARG A 252 23.74 -14.08 19.84
CA ARG A 252 24.51 -13.04 19.17
C ARG A 252 25.59 -13.66 18.30
N ALA A 253 26.01 -12.93 17.27
CA ALA A 253 27.19 -13.24 16.47
C ALA A 253 27.97 -11.97 16.17
N SER A 254 29.25 -12.09 15.82
CA SER A 254 30.01 -10.95 15.31
C SER A 254 29.40 -10.43 14.01
N ALA A 255 29.28 -9.12 13.88
CA ALA A 255 28.58 -8.47 12.78
C ALA A 255 29.21 -8.66 11.38
N GLY A 256 30.50 -9.04 11.29
CA GLY A 256 31.18 -9.33 10.02
C GLY A 256 31.23 -10.81 9.64
N SER A 257 31.25 -11.68 10.65
CA SER A 257 31.15 -13.17 10.62
C SER A 257 31.79 -13.68 11.91
N GLY A 258 31.21 -14.71 12.53
CA GLY A 258 31.76 -15.27 13.77
C GLY A 258 30.85 -16.35 14.36
N PRO A 259 31.32 -17.05 15.41
CA PRO A 259 30.51 -18.06 16.06
C PRO A 259 29.23 -17.45 16.64
N VAL A 260 28.14 -18.21 16.56
CA VAL A 260 26.86 -17.89 17.20
C VAL A 260 26.94 -18.29 18.67
N GLU A 261 26.74 -17.32 19.56
CA GLU A 261 26.74 -17.50 21.01
C GLU A 261 25.34 -17.31 21.56
N LYS A 262 24.89 -18.22 22.44
CA LYS A 262 23.64 -18.02 23.18
C LYS A 262 23.86 -17.00 24.29
N VAL A 263 22.95 -16.03 24.38
CA VAL A 263 22.99 -14.95 25.38
C VAL A 263 21.98 -15.20 26.49
N LEU A 264 20.76 -15.62 26.14
CA LEU A 264 19.65 -15.72 27.09
C LEU A 264 18.65 -16.81 26.67
N ASP A 265 18.20 -17.63 27.62
CA ASP A 265 17.14 -18.62 27.42
C ASP A 265 15.74 -18.05 27.74
N GLY A 266 14.70 -18.65 27.15
CA GLY A 266 13.28 -18.38 27.41
C GLY A 266 12.65 -17.26 26.59
N ILE A 267 13.43 -16.47 25.86
CA ILE A 267 12.96 -15.30 25.09
C ILE A 267 13.56 -15.36 23.69
N SER A 268 12.77 -15.08 22.65
CA SER A 268 13.25 -15.00 21.26
C SER A 268 12.75 -13.77 20.51
N SER A 269 11.66 -13.15 20.92
CA SER A 269 11.20 -11.87 20.35
C SER A 269 11.55 -10.74 21.30
N PHE A 270 12.32 -9.76 20.83
CA PHE A 270 12.84 -8.67 21.65
C PHE A 270 13.24 -7.47 20.81
N LYS A 271 13.47 -6.34 21.49
CA LYS A 271 14.23 -5.19 21.00
C LYS A 271 15.37 -4.89 21.97
N LEU A 272 16.48 -4.35 21.48
CA LEU A 272 17.66 -4.03 22.29
C LEU A 272 17.62 -2.56 22.74
N SER A 273 18.00 -2.28 23.99
CA SER A 273 18.13 -0.92 24.50
C SER A 273 19.26 -0.15 23.77
N PRO A 274 19.16 1.18 23.63
CA PRO A 274 20.21 2.00 23.00
C PRO A 274 21.59 1.86 23.64
N ASP A 275 21.65 1.55 24.94
CA ASP A 275 22.90 1.31 25.67
C ASP A 275 23.34 -0.17 25.68
N GLY A 276 22.56 -1.07 25.08
CA GLY A 276 22.85 -2.49 24.95
C GLY A 276 22.79 -3.29 26.25
N LYS A 277 22.35 -2.69 27.36
CA LYS A 277 22.36 -3.34 28.68
C LYS A 277 21.15 -4.22 28.94
N PHE A 278 20.03 -3.98 28.25
CA PHE A 278 18.81 -4.74 28.45
C PHE A 278 18.07 -4.95 27.14
N ILE A 279 17.23 -5.97 27.14
CA ILE A 279 16.22 -6.16 26.10
C ILE A 279 14.87 -5.69 26.61
N TYR A 280 13.97 -5.34 25.69
CA TYR A 280 12.59 -5.04 26.01
C TYR A 280 11.62 -5.65 24.99
N PHE A 281 10.43 -6.01 25.45
CA PHE A 281 9.38 -6.64 24.65
C PHE A 281 7.99 -6.39 25.25
N GLY A 282 6.95 -6.49 24.43
CA GLY A 282 5.57 -6.36 24.89
C GLY A 282 5.06 -7.64 25.54
N ARG A 283 4.29 -7.50 26.61
CA ARG A 283 3.55 -8.58 27.27
C ARG A 283 2.10 -8.17 27.43
N ARG A 284 1.20 -8.97 26.87
CA ARG A 284 -0.25 -8.82 27.01
C ARG A 284 -0.76 -9.74 28.11
N SER A 285 -1.58 -9.22 29.01
CA SER A 285 -2.31 -9.99 30.02
C SER A 285 -3.79 -9.59 30.03
N ASP A 286 -4.64 -10.35 30.72
CA ASP A 286 -6.05 -10.00 30.93
C ASP A 286 -6.21 -8.64 31.67
N ALA A 287 -5.16 -8.23 32.40
CA ALA A 287 -5.17 -7.02 33.22
C ALA A 287 -4.62 -5.79 32.49
N ASN A 288 -3.67 -5.92 31.57
CA ASN A 288 -2.99 -4.79 30.92
C ASN A 288 -2.06 -5.24 29.78
N ASP A 289 -1.76 -4.28 28.90
CA ASP A 289 -0.62 -4.31 27.99
C ASP A 289 0.58 -3.61 28.64
N ALA A 290 1.70 -4.33 28.77
CA ALA A 290 2.90 -3.82 29.41
C ALA A 290 4.15 -4.01 28.54
N ILE A 291 5.12 -3.10 28.69
CA ILE A 291 6.48 -3.27 28.16
C ILE A 291 7.37 -3.76 29.29
N ILE A 292 7.99 -4.91 29.07
CA ILE A 292 8.89 -5.56 30.02
C ILE A 292 10.32 -5.35 29.55
N ALA A 293 11.21 -4.99 30.47
CA ALA A 293 12.66 -5.02 30.28
C ALA A 293 13.30 -6.17 31.04
N LYS A 294 14.40 -6.68 30.51
CA LYS A 294 15.23 -7.70 31.15
C LYS A 294 16.70 -7.39 30.91
N ASP A 295 17.48 -7.27 31.98
CA ASP A 295 18.91 -6.97 31.85
C ASP A 295 19.67 -8.15 31.24
N LEU A 296 20.67 -7.85 30.41
CA LEU A 296 21.56 -8.83 29.83
C LEU A 296 22.80 -9.05 30.72
N PRO A 297 23.32 -10.29 30.84
CA PRO A 297 22.89 -11.49 30.11
C PRO A 297 21.73 -12.28 30.76
N GLY A 298 21.26 -11.93 31.97
CA GLY A 298 20.26 -12.75 32.67
C GLY A 298 19.64 -12.13 33.90
N GLY A 299 19.54 -10.81 33.98
CA GLY A 299 18.93 -10.13 35.10
C GLY A 299 17.42 -10.35 35.23
N SER A 300 16.86 -9.80 36.30
CA SER A 300 15.43 -9.86 36.57
C SER A 300 14.63 -9.06 35.54
N GLU A 301 13.39 -9.50 35.30
CA GLU A 301 12.44 -8.70 34.55
C GLU A 301 11.94 -7.52 35.40
N ARG A 302 11.79 -6.37 34.76
CA ARG A 302 11.11 -5.20 35.32
C ARG A 302 10.12 -4.64 34.31
N GLU A 303 9.04 -4.08 34.80
CA GLU A 303 8.11 -3.34 33.95
C GLU A 303 8.70 -1.95 33.63
N LEU A 304 8.66 -1.56 32.35
CA LEU A 304 9.03 -0.21 31.90
C LEU A 304 7.80 0.71 31.83
N ALA A 305 6.69 0.19 31.29
CA ALA A 305 5.46 0.94 31.13
C ALA A 305 4.26 -0.01 31.07
N THR A 306 3.13 0.41 31.64
CA THR A 306 1.82 -0.24 31.53
C THR A 306 0.85 0.73 30.90
N PHE A 307 0.19 0.35 29.80
CA PHE A 307 -0.72 1.26 29.09
C PHE A 307 -2.14 1.22 29.67
N PRO A 308 -2.89 2.35 29.59
CA PRO A 308 -4.28 2.40 30.02
C PRO A 308 -5.18 1.45 29.22
N LYS A 309 -6.22 0.90 29.85
CA LYS A 309 -7.10 -0.14 29.25
C LYS A 309 -7.96 0.38 28.10
N GLU A 310 -8.29 1.67 28.11
CA GLU A 310 -9.08 2.32 27.08
C GLU A 310 -8.35 2.37 25.71
N PHE A 311 -7.06 2.04 25.69
CA PHE A 311 -6.25 1.92 24.50
C PHE A 311 -5.79 0.49 24.27
N GLU A 312 -5.99 0.00 23.06
CA GLU A 312 -5.36 -1.22 22.59
C GLU A 312 -3.99 -0.87 22.00
N ALA A 313 -2.91 -1.42 22.57
CA ALA A 313 -1.55 -1.14 22.13
C ALA A 313 -1.08 -2.13 21.06
N ASN A 314 -0.42 -1.64 20.00
CA ASN A 314 0.29 -2.50 19.06
C ASN A 314 1.70 -2.77 19.56
N LEU A 315 1.86 -3.83 20.35
CA LEU A 315 3.11 -4.19 21.02
C LEU A 315 4.30 -4.42 20.06
N SER A 316 4.08 -4.68 18.77
CA SER A 316 5.18 -4.80 17.80
C SER A 316 5.83 -3.45 17.44
N THR A 317 5.10 -2.35 17.63
CA THR A 317 5.55 -0.99 17.27
C THR A 317 6.37 -0.30 18.37
N VAL A 318 6.53 -0.93 19.53
CA VAL A 318 7.24 -0.34 20.68
C VAL A 318 8.65 0.12 20.29
N SER A 319 9.02 1.35 20.64
CA SER A 319 10.36 1.87 20.44
C SER A 319 10.80 2.72 21.63
N LEU A 320 11.98 2.42 22.16
CA LEU A 320 12.63 3.23 23.19
C LEU A 320 13.35 4.42 22.53
N SER A 321 13.29 5.60 23.15
CA SER A 321 14.01 6.79 22.70
C SER A 321 15.52 6.61 22.82
N PRO A 322 16.34 7.32 22.02
CA PRO A 322 17.80 7.16 22.02
C PRO A 322 18.46 7.42 23.37
N ASP A 323 17.88 8.30 24.19
CA ASP A 323 18.32 8.61 25.55
C ASP A 323 17.85 7.59 26.60
N GLY A 324 16.99 6.63 26.22
CA GLY A 324 16.44 5.62 27.11
C GLY A 324 15.39 6.13 28.09
N GLN A 325 14.84 7.33 27.90
CA GLN A 325 13.92 7.95 28.87
C GLN A 325 12.43 7.82 28.50
N SER A 326 12.10 7.51 27.25
CA SER A 326 10.71 7.48 26.77
C SER A 326 10.44 6.28 25.86
N ILE A 327 9.21 5.78 25.89
CA ILE A 327 8.73 4.74 24.97
C ILE A 327 7.67 5.34 24.05
N ALA A 328 7.77 5.12 22.74
CA ALA A 328 6.68 5.31 21.80
C ALA A 328 6.02 3.99 21.43
N ILE A 329 4.70 3.98 21.29
CA ILE A 329 3.90 2.84 20.82
C ILE A 329 2.67 3.32 20.06
N ALA A 330 2.24 2.55 19.06
CA ALA A 330 1.00 2.82 18.35
C ALA A 330 -0.16 2.29 19.18
N VAL A 331 -1.20 3.10 19.34
CA VAL A 331 -2.41 2.74 20.09
C VAL A 331 -3.65 3.08 19.29
N ARG A 332 -4.74 2.36 19.53
CA ARG A 332 -6.07 2.75 19.07
C ARG A 332 -7.04 2.81 20.23
N HIS A 333 -8.01 3.72 20.15
CA HIS A 333 -9.05 3.84 21.16
C HIS A 333 -10.21 2.88 20.84
N GLU A 334 -10.85 2.31 21.85
CA GLU A 334 -11.98 1.39 21.65
C GLU A 334 -13.13 2.03 20.84
N GLU A 335 -13.44 3.31 21.08
CA GLU A 335 -14.49 4.03 20.35
C GLU A 335 -14.09 4.40 18.91
N THR A 336 -12.80 4.39 18.59
CA THR A 336 -12.30 4.71 17.23
C THR A 336 -11.30 3.66 16.76
N PRO A 337 -11.74 2.39 16.60
CA PRO A 337 -10.84 1.24 16.42
C PRO A 337 -10.11 1.23 15.07
N PHE A 338 -10.45 2.18 14.19
CA PHE A 338 -9.89 2.33 12.84
C PHE A 338 -8.84 3.45 12.74
N LYS A 339 -8.48 4.09 13.85
CA LYS A 339 -7.43 5.13 13.89
C LYS A 339 -6.32 4.75 14.86
N TRP A 340 -5.08 4.87 14.38
CA TRP A 340 -3.90 4.61 15.17
C TRP A 340 -3.21 5.92 15.54
N ASP A 341 -3.09 6.18 16.83
CA ASP A 341 -2.32 7.28 17.38
C ASP A 341 -0.95 6.79 17.84
N VAL A 342 -0.05 7.75 18.11
CA VAL A 342 1.21 7.47 18.79
C VAL A 342 1.09 7.90 20.25
N MET A 343 1.34 6.97 21.16
CA MET A 343 1.42 7.24 22.60
C MET A 343 2.89 7.25 23.02
N ILE A 344 3.28 8.28 23.78
CA ILE A 344 4.61 8.40 24.37
C ILE A 344 4.48 8.28 25.89
N ALA A 345 5.20 7.33 26.47
CA ALA A 345 5.27 7.10 27.91
C ALA A 345 6.62 7.55 28.46
N SER A 346 6.62 8.31 29.55
CA SER A 346 7.82 8.67 30.31
C SER A 346 8.26 7.52 31.21
N LEU A 347 9.55 7.16 31.18
CA LEU A 347 10.09 6.14 32.09
C LEU A 347 10.51 6.70 33.45
N SER A 348 10.71 8.02 33.56
CA SER A 348 10.99 8.67 34.85
C SER A 348 9.72 8.96 35.67
N THR A 349 8.58 9.05 35.00
CA THR A 349 7.26 9.29 35.61
C THR A 349 6.27 8.20 35.17
N PRO A 350 6.30 7.01 35.81
CA PRO A 350 5.39 5.92 35.46
C PRO A 350 3.92 6.36 35.49
N GLY A 351 3.17 6.03 34.44
CA GLY A 351 1.77 6.41 34.28
C GLY A 351 1.53 7.76 33.60
N GLU A 352 2.58 8.54 33.31
CA GLU A 352 2.46 9.75 32.51
C GLU A 352 2.54 9.41 31.01
N PHE A 353 1.45 9.70 30.30
CA PHE A 353 1.33 9.47 28.87
C PHE A 353 1.03 10.75 28.12
N ARG A 354 1.73 10.91 27.00
CA ARG A 354 1.46 11.95 26.01
C ARG A 354 0.98 11.29 24.73
N ARG A 355 -0.29 11.52 24.40
CA ARG A 355 -0.85 11.14 23.10
C ARG A 355 -0.45 12.18 22.06
N ILE A 356 -0.02 11.71 20.90
CA ILE A 356 0.10 12.48 19.66
C ILE A 356 -1.07 12.02 18.78
N PRO A 357 -2.20 12.76 18.77
CA PRO A 357 -3.34 12.40 17.96
C PRO A 357 -2.97 12.45 16.50
N ASN A 358 -3.22 11.37 15.80
CA ASN A 358 -2.85 11.20 14.42
C ASN A 358 -4.09 11.34 13.53
N LYS A 359 -4.01 12.26 12.57
CA LYS A 359 -5.03 12.46 11.52
C LYS A 359 -4.59 11.98 10.16
N LEU A 360 -3.38 11.42 10.08
CA LEU A 360 -2.79 11.01 8.82
C LEU A 360 -2.85 9.50 8.62
N PHE A 361 -2.66 8.66 9.64
CA PHE A 361 -2.55 7.21 9.42
C PHE A 361 -3.83 6.44 9.74
N ARG A 362 -4.35 5.71 8.74
CA ARG A 362 -5.35 4.66 8.91
C ARG A 362 -4.78 3.48 9.68
N GLU A 363 -3.51 3.17 9.45
CA GLU A 363 -2.78 2.08 10.08
C GLU A 363 -1.33 2.48 10.34
N ILE A 364 -0.80 2.10 11.49
CA ILE A 364 0.63 2.16 11.79
C ILE A 364 1.17 0.74 11.87
N GLY A 365 2.02 0.37 10.91
CA GLY A 365 2.63 -0.96 10.83
C GLY A 365 3.86 -1.09 11.72
N PHE A 366 4.84 -0.20 11.53
CA PHE A 366 6.12 -0.22 12.24
C PHE A 366 6.52 1.17 12.69
N MET A 367 7.22 1.26 13.82
CA MET A 367 7.76 2.52 14.31
C MET A 367 9.14 2.33 14.92
N LYS A 368 9.96 3.38 14.80
CA LYS A 368 11.30 3.44 15.38
C LYS A 368 11.66 4.88 15.70
N TRP A 369 12.15 5.15 16.91
CA TRP A 369 12.79 6.44 17.21
C TRP A 369 14.08 6.56 16.39
N ALA A 370 14.20 7.64 15.60
CA ALA A 370 15.42 7.95 14.86
C ALA A 370 16.37 8.82 15.68
N ASP A 371 15.83 9.86 16.33
CA ASP A 371 16.55 10.83 17.13
C ASP A 371 15.62 11.38 18.23
N PRO A 372 16.11 12.19 19.19
CA PRO A 372 15.31 12.70 20.31
C PRO A 372 14.02 13.48 19.94
N GLU A 373 13.87 13.90 18.68
CA GLU A 373 12.75 14.72 18.22
C GLU A 373 11.93 14.04 17.12
N THR A 374 12.37 12.89 16.59
CA THR A 374 11.79 12.25 15.42
C THR A 374 11.48 10.77 15.64
N ILE A 375 10.24 10.38 15.35
CA ILE A 375 9.82 8.98 15.23
C ILE A 375 9.61 8.64 13.75
N LEU A 376 10.24 7.59 13.27
CA LEU A 376 9.96 7.00 11.97
C LEU A 376 8.71 6.13 12.07
N VAL A 377 7.82 6.28 11.10
CA VAL A 377 6.56 5.56 11.04
C VAL A 377 6.40 4.95 9.65
N CYS A 378 6.22 3.63 9.56
CA CYS A 378 5.68 2.97 8.37
C CYS A 378 4.15 2.94 8.53
N GLY A 379 3.46 3.84 7.84
CA GLY A 379 2.03 4.06 8.02
C GLY A 379 1.28 4.10 6.69
N GLU A 380 0.01 3.70 6.72
CA GLU A 380 -0.90 3.88 5.60
C GLU A 380 -1.75 5.15 5.80
N PRO A 381 -1.86 6.05 4.82
CA PRO A 381 -2.61 7.30 4.99
C PRO A 381 -4.15 7.08 5.10
N GLU A 382 -4.84 7.96 5.84
CA GLU A 382 -6.28 7.94 6.18
C GLU A 382 -7.17 7.96 4.92
N GLY A 383 -6.67 8.53 3.82
CA GLY A 383 -7.36 8.62 2.54
C GLY A 383 -7.21 7.41 1.60
N SER A 384 -6.67 6.28 2.07
CA SER A 384 -6.51 5.08 1.23
C SER A 384 -7.87 4.53 0.79
N LEU A 385 -8.15 4.62 -0.53
CA LEU A 385 -9.35 4.08 -1.18
C LEU A 385 -9.14 2.66 -1.72
N SER A 386 -8.23 1.93 -1.09
CA SER A 386 -7.90 0.55 -1.42
C SER A 386 -7.75 -0.28 -0.15
N SER A 387 -8.11 -1.55 -0.23
CA SER A 387 -7.77 -2.56 0.78
C SER A 387 -6.37 -3.13 0.58
N VAL A 388 -5.66 -2.69 -0.46
CA VAL A 388 -4.24 -3.00 -0.67
C VAL A 388 -3.40 -2.13 0.26
N PRO A 389 -2.63 -2.70 1.20
CA PRO A 389 -1.78 -1.91 2.09
C PRO A 389 -0.71 -1.15 1.30
N HIS A 390 -0.76 0.18 1.33
CA HIS A 390 0.26 1.05 0.76
C HIS A 390 0.91 1.88 1.86
N ARG A 391 1.75 1.22 2.66
CA ARG A 391 2.47 1.87 3.74
C ARG A 391 3.68 2.58 3.18
N GLN A 392 3.83 3.84 3.57
CA GLN A 392 4.99 4.66 3.26
C GLN A 392 5.75 4.97 4.55
N VAL A 393 7.02 5.35 4.41
CA VAL A 393 7.83 5.82 5.52
C VAL A 393 7.58 7.31 5.73
N TYR A 394 7.35 7.69 6.98
CA TYR A 394 7.17 9.06 7.45
C TYR A 394 8.13 9.37 8.59
N ARG A 395 8.54 10.63 8.69
CA ARG A 395 9.16 11.20 9.89
C ARG A 395 8.08 11.97 10.65
N LEU A 396 7.83 11.59 11.89
CA LEU A 396 6.88 12.24 12.77
C LEU A 396 7.63 13.07 13.79
N ASP A 397 7.38 14.38 13.82
CA ASP A 397 7.92 15.25 14.86
C ASP A 397 7.24 14.94 16.20
N VAL A 398 8.05 14.62 17.21
CA VAL A 398 7.58 14.21 18.55
C VAL A 398 6.87 15.36 19.28
N LYS A 399 7.21 16.62 18.99
CA LYS A 399 6.65 17.80 19.66
C LYS A 399 5.36 18.28 19.00
N THR A 400 5.29 18.32 17.68
CA THR A 400 4.13 18.85 16.95
C THR A 400 3.17 17.74 16.51
N GLY A 401 3.67 16.51 16.34
CA GLY A 401 2.93 15.43 15.70
C GLY A 401 2.77 15.61 14.20
N GLU A 402 3.52 16.54 13.58
CA GLU A 402 3.46 16.76 12.14
C GLU A 402 4.25 15.67 11.40
N PRO A 403 3.61 14.97 10.44
CA PRO A 403 4.28 13.96 9.62
C PRO A 403 4.90 14.56 8.36
N GLU A 404 6.14 14.18 8.07
CA GLU A 404 6.85 14.43 6.83
C GLU A 404 6.96 13.12 6.03
N LEU A 405 6.47 13.11 4.79
CA LEU A 405 6.56 11.95 3.91
C LEU A 405 8.01 11.74 3.44
N VAL A 406 8.57 10.56 3.67
CA VAL A 406 9.92 10.18 3.24
C VAL A 406 9.90 9.43 1.91
N THR A 407 9.00 8.46 1.77
CA THR A 407 8.85 7.66 0.55
C THR A 407 7.54 8.00 -0.15
N GLY A 408 7.54 8.07 -1.48
CA GLY A 408 6.37 8.44 -2.28
C GLY A 408 6.28 7.66 -3.59
N ASP A 409 6.81 6.44 -3.59
CA ASP A 409 6.83 5.55 -4.74
C ASP A 409 5.60 4.62 -4.78
N LEU A 410 5.58 3.66 -5.71
CA LEU A 410 4.50 2.69 -5.86
C LEU A 410 4.67 1.45 -4.98
N SER A 411 5.78 1.34 -4.26
CA SER A 411 6.09 0.21 -3.40
C SER A 411 5.42 0.40 -2.05
N THR A 412 5.32 -0.68 -1.28
CA THR A 412 4.84 -0.61 0.10
C THR A 412 6.00 -1.01 1.01
N TYR A 413 6.19 -0.27 2.09
CA TYR A 413 7.26 -0.52 3.05
C TYR A 413 6.69 -1.30 4.22
N ASP A 414 7.12 -2.55 4.34
CA ASP A 414 6.49 -3.54 5.21
C ASP A 414 7.52 -4.23 6.11
N SER A 415 7.04 -4.94 7.13
CA SER A 415 7.77 -5.89 7.98
C SER A 415 8.92 -5.39 8.88
N SER A 416 9.60 -4.28 8.61
CA SER A 416 10.74 -3.82 9.43
C SER A 416 11.15 -2.37 9.16
N LEU A 417 11.67 -1.70 10.20
CA LEU A 417 12.16 -0.31 10.15
C LEU A 417 13.28 -0.10 11.17
N SER A 418 14.47 0.29 10.70
CA SER A 418 15.65 0.51 11.54
C SER A 418 16.44 1.74 11.09
N SER A 419 17.12 2.41 12.01
CA SER A 419 17.89 3.63 11.73
C SER A 419 19.29 3.56 12.34
N ASP A 420 20.24 4.25 11.71
CA ASP A 420 21.56 4.50 12.30
C ASP A 420 21.45 5.48 13.48
N SER A 421 22.55 5.66 14.23
CA SER A 421 22.56 6.54 15.41
C SER A 421 22.40 8.02 15.07
N SER A 422 22.54 8.40 13.80
CA SER A 422 22.40 9.77 13.33
C SER A 422 20.97 10.09 12.86
N GLY A 423 20.13 9.08 12.67
CA GLY A 423 18.82 9.21 12.06
C GLY A 423 18.85 9.54 10.56
N ARG A 424 20.03 9.60 9.93
CA ARG A 424 20.20 9.97 8.51
C ARG A 424 20.22 8.78 7.56
N SER A 425 20.36 7.58 8.08
CA SER A 425 20.22 6.36 7.30
C SER A 425 19.15 5.49 7.94
N ILE A 426 18.22 5.04 7.10
CA ILE A 426 17.15 4.14 7.49
C ILE A 426 17.23 2.92 6.59
N VAL A 427 16.92 1.76 7.13
CA VAL A 427 16.66 0.55 6.33
C VAL A 427 15.24 0.08 6.60
N SER A 428 14.62 -0.44 5.54
CA SER A 428 13.29 -1.04 5.58
C SER A 428 13.19 -2.12 4.49
N VAL A 429 12.14 -2.93 4.54
CA VAL A 429 11.85 -3.91 3.50
C VAL A 429 10.85 -3.31 2.51
N GLU A 430 11.30 -3.12 1.29
CA GLU A 430 10.46 -2.73 0.16
C GLU A 430 9.73 -3.96 -0.37
N LEU A 431 8.40 -3.94 -0.31
CA LEU A 431 7.53 -4.94 -0.91
C LEU A 431 6.97 -4.39 -2.24
N ARG A 432 7.27 -5.11 -3.31
CA ARG A 432 6.69 -4.90 -4.64
C ARG A 432 5.85 -6.11 -5.02
N GLN A 433 4.56 -5.89 -5.22
CA GLN A 433 3.63 -6.94 -5.60
C GLN A 433 2.87 -6.57 -6.88
N MET A 434 2.64 -7.55 -7.74
CA MET A 434 1.68 -7.47 -8.83
C MET A 434 0.78 -8.70 -8.84
N ASN A 435 -0.46 -8.54 -9.25
CA ASN A 435 -1.38 -9.64 -9.53
C ASN A 435 -2.02 -9.46 -10.90
N ASN A 436 -2.07 -10.55 -11.64
CA ASN A 436 -2.58 -10.60 -12.99
C ASN A 436 -3.53 -11.78 -13.17
N ILE A 437 -4.54 -11.58 -14.01
CA ILE A 437 -5.53 -12.59 -14.35
C ILE A 437 -5.00 -13.43 -15.52
N ALA A 438 -5.10 -14.74 -15.39
CA ALA A 438 -4.85 -15.71 -16.43
C ALA A 438 -6.10 -16.55 -16.69
N VAL A 439 -6.23 -17.10 -17.89
CA VAL A 439 -7.33 -17.99 -18.28
C VAL A 439 -6.77 -19.23 -18.97
N ALA A 440 -7.30 -20.40 -18.62
CA ALA A 440 -6.98 -21.68 -19.21
C ALA A 440 -8.26 -22.46 -19.58
N PRO A 441 -8.21 -23.35 -20.59
CA PRO A 441 -9.22 -24.40 -20.76
C PRO A 441 -9.23 -25.34 -19.54
N VAL A 442 -10.42 -25.74 -19.08
CA VAL A 442 -10.56 -26.63 -17.89
C VAL A 442 -9.93 -28.01 -18.12
N ASP A 443 -9.95 -28.51 -19.35
CA ASP A 443 -9.34 -29.79 -19.74
C ASP A 443 -7.81 -29.72 -19.88
N ASN A 444 -7.22 -28.52 -19.88
CA ASN A 444 -5.78 -28.32 -19.95
C ASN A 444 -5.34 -27.02 -19.26
N LEU A 445 -5.33 -27.04 -17.92
CA LEU A 445 -4.95 -25.88 -17.10
C LEU A 445 -3.51 -25.39 -17.36
N SER A 446 -2.64 -26.24 -17.89
CA SER A 446 -1.26 -25.87 -18.23
C SER A 446 -1.17 -24.97 -19.45
N ASN A 447 -2.18 -24.98 -20.32
CA ASN A 447 -2.28 -24.12 -21.49
C ASN A 447 -3.02 -22.81 -21.16
N PHE A 448 -2.51 -22.07 -20.18
CA PHE A 448 -3.07 -20.80 -19.77
C PHE A 448 -2.45 -19.63 -20.56
N ARG A 449 -3.21 -18.54 -20.69
CA ARG A 449 -2.72 -17.25 -21.18
C ARG A 449 -2.92 -16.16 -20.14
N MET A 450 -1.95 -15.27 -20.01
CA MET A 450 -2.12 -14.04 -19.24
C MET A 450 -3.09 -13.11 -19.97
N ILE A 451 -4.12 -12.65 -19.29
CA ILE A 451 -5.14 -11.74 -19.81
C ILE A 451 -4.81 -10.29 -19.42
N THR A 452 -4.44 -10.08 -18.16
CA THR A 452 -3.89 -8.80 -17.73
C THR A 452 -2.37 -8.90 -17.62
N ASN A 453 -1.69 -7.78 -17.89
CA ASN A 453 -0.23 -7.64 -17.83
C ASN A 453 0.13 -6.34 -17.11
N GLY A 454 -0.38 -6.18 -15.89
CA GLY A 454 -0.10 -5.05 -15.00
C GLY A 454 1.33 -5.05 -14.47
N SER A 455 1.78 -3.87 -14.03
CA SER A 455 3.06 -3.67 -13.35
C SER A 455 2.94 -3.87 -11.84
N PHE A 456 4.06 -3.82 -11.12
CA PHE A 456 4.04 -3.68 -9.66
C PHE A 456 3.13 -2.52 -9.22
N GLY A 457 2.38 -2.75 -8.14
CA GLY A 457 1.33 -1.85 -7.67
C GLY A 457 -0.05 -2.08 -8.30
N ARG A 458 -0.19 -3.06 -9.21
CA ARG A 458 -1.49 -3.48 -9.79
C ARG A 458 -1.92 -4.83 -9.24
N TYR A 459 -3.17 -4.91 -8.81
CA TYR A 459 -3.72 -6.06 -8.08
C TYR A 459 -4.99 -6.61 -8.74
N ASP A 460 -4.95 -6.81 -10.06
CA ASP A 460 -6.14 -7.17 -10.83
C ASP A 460 -6.66 -8.57 -10.45
N GLY A 461 -7.95 -8.66 -10.14
CA GLY A 461 -8.65 -9.90 -9.75
C GLY A 461 -8.39 -10.36 -8.31
N LEU A 462 -7.41 -9.77 -7.60
CA LEU A 462 -6.99 -10.22 -6.27
C LEU A 462 -8.17 -10.31 -5.29
N TRP A 463 -9.01 -9.27 -5.26
CA TRP A 463 -10.09 -9.13 -4.30
C TRP A 463 -11.47 -9.48 -4.85
N GLY A 464 -11.56 -10.02 -6.06
CA GLY A 464 -12.84 -10.42 -6.66
C GLY A 464 -12.71 -10.65 -8.15
N MET A 465 -13.24 -11.77 -8.63
CA MET A 465 -13.30 -12.11 -10.04
C MET A 465 -14.42 -13.12 -10.27
N ASP A 466 -15.22 -12.91 -11.31
CA ASP A 466 -16.22 -13.88 -11.75
C ASP A 466 -16.47 -13.75 -13.26
N PHE A 467 -16.94 -14.82 -13.88
CA PHE A 467 -17.43 -14.78 -15.25
C PHE A 467 -18.86 -14.26 -15.30
N THR A 468 -19.19 -13.54 -16.34
CA THR A 468 -20.58 -13.29 -16.73
C THR A 468 -21.08 -14.45 -17.60
N PRO A 469 -22.40 -14.67 -17.72
CA PRO A 469 -22.95 -15.74 -18.57
C PRO A 469 -22.61 -15.61 -20.06
N ASP A 470 -22.36 -14.40 -20.55
CA ASP A 470 -21.90 -14.12 -21.92
C ASP A 470 -20.38 -14.30 -22.11
N GLY A 471 -19.66 -14.76 -21.09
CA GLY A 471 -18.24 -15.15 -21.17
C GLY A 471 -17.25 -14.02 -20.92
N LYS A 472 -17.70 -12.81 -20.56
CA LYS A 472 -16.81 -11.74 -20.10
C LYS A 472 -16.29 -12.04 -18.70
N ILE A 473 -15.21 -11.38 -18.33
CA ILE A 473 -14.61 -11.47 -16.99
C ILE A 473 -14.87 -10.16 -16.28
N MET A 474 -15.61 -10.22 -15.18
CA MET A 474 -15.77 -9.09 -14.26
C MET A 474 -14.82 -9.28 -13.09
N PHE A 475 -14.05 -8.25 -12.76
CA PHE A 475 -12.96 -8.36 -11.79
C PHE A 475 -12.77 -7.05 -11.02
N THR A 476 -12.17 -7.18 -9.85
CA THR A 476 -11.71 -6.04 -9.07
C THR A 476 -10.37 -5.58 -9.63
N SER A 477 -10.32 -4.38 -10.20
CA SER A 477 -9.10 -3.68 -10.60
C SER A 477 -8.67 -2.80 -9.43
N SER A 478 -7.43 -2.96 -8.97
CA SER A 478 -6.94 -2.23 -7.81
C SER A 478 -5.50 -1.77 -7.96
N ASP A 479 -5.23 -0.61 -7.36
CA ASP A 479 -3.91 -0.11 -7.03
C ASP A 479 -3.93 0.47 -5.61
N SER A 480 -2.86 1.15 -5.19
CA SER A 480 -2.80 1.77 -3.88
C SER A 480 -3.81 2.92 -3.68
N SER A 481 -4.35 3.46 -4.76
CA SER A 481 -5.20 4.66 -4.73
C SER A 481 -6.66 4.37 -5.04
N SER A 482 -6.98 3.21 -5.59
CA SER A 482 -8.33 2.89 -6.03
C SER A 482 -8.60 1.39 -6.04
N GLN A 483 -9.85 1.04 -5.78
CA GLN A 483 -10.35 -0.32 -5.88
C GLN A 483 -11.74 -0.33 -6.49
N VAL A 484 -11.81 -0.69 -7.77
CA VAL A 484 -13.01 -0.58 -8.60
C VAL A 484 -13.36 -1.91 -9.25
N ILE A 485 -14.62 -2.08 -9.61
CA ILE A 485 -15.07 -3.20 -10.42
C ILE A 485 -14.97 -2.82 -11.89
N SER A 486 -14.36 -3.69 -12.67
CA SER A 486 -14.19 -3.55 -14.12
C SER A 486 -14.63 -4.84 -14.81
N VAL A 487 -14.93 -4.74 -16.11
CA VAL A 487 -15.27 -5.88 -16.97
C VAL A 487 -14.41 -5.84 -18.21
N MET A 488 -14.06 -7.01 -18.74
CA MET A 488 -13.30 -7.15 -19.98
C MET A 488 -13.75 -8.40 -20.75
N ASP A 489 -13.42 -8.45 -22.03
CA ASP A 489 -13.58 -9.66 -22.83
C ASP A 489 -12.54 -10.72 -22.39
N PRO A 490 -12.79 -12.02 -22.62
CA PRO A 490 -11.91 -13.09 -22.14
C PRO A 490 -10.53 -13.12 -22.80
N ASP A 491 -10.27 -12.28 -23.80
CA ASP A 491 -8.97 -12.03 -24.42
C ASP A 491 -8.23 -10.80 -23.83
N GLY A 492 -8.83 -10.10 -22.88
CA GLY A 492 -8.29 -8.92 -22.21
C GLY A 492 -8.58 -7.59 -22.91
N SER A 493 -9.30 -7.63 -24.03
CA SER A 493 -9.75 -6.42 -24.72
C SER A 493 -10.98 -5.81 -24.07
N ASN A 494 -11.34 -4.60 -24.50
CA ASN A 494 -12.56 -3.89 -24.09
C ASN A 494 -12.74 -3.72 -22.58
N VAL A 495 -11.64 -3.47 -21.86
CA VAL A 495 -11.67 -3.16 -20.43
C VAL A 495 -12.51 -1.91 -20.16
N LYS A 496 -13.55 -2.06 -19.35
CA LYS A 496 -14.47 -1.00 -18.93
C LYS A 496 -14.62 -0.99 -17.42
N GLN A 497 -14.36 0.15 -16.80
CA GLN A 497 -14.67 0.38 -15.39
C GLN A 497 -16.18 0.56 -15.19
N LEU A 498 -16.75 -0.10 -14.18
CA LEU A 498 -18.18 -0.08 -13.87
C LEU A 498 -18.53 0.74 -12.62
N THR A 499 -17.64 0.78 -11.62
CA THR A 499 -17.86 1.54 -10.37
C THR A 499 -16.95 2.76 -10.28
N ALA A 500 -17.35 3.79 -9.54
CA ALA A 500 -16.53 4.96 -9.29
C ALA A 500 -15.32 4.64 -8.38
N ALA A 501 -14.19 5.34 -8.58
CA ALA A 501 -12.96 5.16 -7.81
C ALA A 501 -12.98 5.81 -6.40
N GLY A 502 -14.08 6.49 -6.03
CA GLY A 502 -14.24 7.16 -4.72
C GLY A 502 -14.58 6.23 -3.55
N HIS A 503 -14.74 4.94 -3.80
CA HIS A 503 -15.10 3.94 -2.81
C HIS A 503 -14.27 2.68 -3.03
N VAL A 504 -14.07 1.91 -1.97
CA VAL A 504 -13.48 0.57 -2.08
C VAL A 504 -14.57 -0.40 -2.54
N ASN A 505 -14.52 -0.85 -3.79
CA ASN A 505 -15.47 -1.81 -4.38
C ASN A 505 -14.77 -3.13 -4.71
N SER A 506 -15.19 -4.23 -4.08
CA SER A 506 -14.50 -5.52 -4.20
C SER A 506 -15.43 -6.72 -3.95
N ALA A 507 -14.87 -7.93 -3.92
CA ALA A 507 -15.55 -9.18 -3.57
C ALA A 507 -16.87 -9.36 -4.35
N LEU A 508 -16.78 -9.28 -5.68
CA LEU A 508 -17.95 -9.33 -6.54
C LEU A 508 -18.43 -10.76 -6.81
N SER A 509 -19.73 -10.93 -7.05
CA SER A 509 -20.35 -12.14 -7.57
C SER A 509 -21.44 -11.79 -8.58
N VAL A 510 -21.49 -12.50 -9.71
CA VAL A 510 -22.45 -12.23 -10.82
C VAL A 510 -23.63 -13.20 -10.71
N THR A 511 -24.85 -12.70 -10.93
CA THR A 511 -26.04 -13.56 -10.92
C THR A 511 -25.98 -14.59 -12.07
N PRO A 512 -26.56 -15.80 -11.89
CA PRO A 512 -26.59 -16.82 -12.94
C PRO A 512 -27.24 -16.35 -14.25
N ASP A 513 -28.22 -15.45 -14.17
CA ASP A 513 -28.88 -14.83 -15.32
C ASP A 513 -28.13 -13.61 -15.89
N GLY A 514 -27.03 -13.19 -15.26
CA GLY A 514 -26.19 -12.08 -15.70
C GLY A 514 -26.83 -10.70 -15.58
N ARG A 515 -28.00 -10.56 -14.93
CA ARG A 515 -28.67 -9.26 -14.78
C ARG A 515 -28.00 -8.36 -13.74
N PHE A 516 -27.51 -8.94 -12.65
CA PHE A 516 -26.96 -8.19 -11.53
C PHE A 516 -25.58 -8.66 -11.11
N VAL A 517 -24.90 -7.75 -10.43
CA VAL A 517 -23.65 -7.99 -9.73
C VAL A 517 -23.85 -7.55 -8.30
N VAL A 518 -23.48 -8.41 -7.35
CA VAL A 518 -23.39 -8.04 -5.94
C VAL A 518 -21.92 -7.87 -5.57
N PHE A 519 -21.63 -6.91 -4.70
CA PHE A 519 -20.27 -6.58 -4.34
C PHE A 519 -20.20 -5.89 -2.98
N LEU A 520 -19.04 -5.95 -2.36
CA LEU A 520 -18.72 -5.19 -1.16
C LEU A 520 -18.37 -3.75 -1.56
N SER A 521 -18.92 -2.76 -0.85
CA SER A 521 -18.58 -1.34 -1.02
C SER A 521 -18.40 -0.63 0.32
N TYR A 522 -17.31 0.12 0.47
CA TYR A 522 -17.11 1.05 1.59
C TYR A 522 -17.54 2.47 1.16
N ARG A 523 -18.81 2.81 1.45
CA ARG A 523 -19.36 4.17 1.21
C ARG A 523 -19.62 4.97 2.49
N GLY A 524 -19.63 4.29 3.63
CA GLY A 524 -19.72 4.87 4.98
C GLY A 524 -18.61 4.34 5.86
N GLU A 525 -18.85 4.31 7.18
CA GLU A 525 -17.87 3.82 8.15
C GLU A 525 -17.65 2.30 8.08
N THR A 526 -18.67 1.57 7.65
CA THR A 526 -18.67 0.10 7.61
C THR A 526 -18.74 -0.43 6.18
N ALA A 527 -18.30 -1.68 6.01
CA ALA A 527 -18.45 -2.40 4.75
C ALA A 527 -19.89 -2.91 4.61
N GLU A 528 -20.49 -2.70 3.44
CA GLU A 528 -21.84 -3.15 3.14
C GLU A 528 -21.89 -3.87 1.80
N ILE A 529 -22.93 -4.68 1.59
CA ILE A 529 -23.19 -5.35 0.33
C ILE A 529 -24.11 -4.49 -0.52
N TRP A 530 -23.68 -4.28 -1.76
CA TRP A 530 -24.38 -3.51 -2.78
C TRP A 530 -24.69 -4.38 -3.97
N ARG A 531 -25.72 -4.00 -4.71
CA ARG A 531 -26.11 -4.58 -5.98
C ARG A 531 -26.12 -3.52 -7.05
N MET A 532 -25.66 -3.85 -8.24
CA MET A 532 -25.86 -3.03 -9.44
C MET A 532 -26.29 -3.91 -10.62
N ASN A 533 -26.80 -3.28 -11.67
CA ASN A 533 -26.92 -3.93 -12.98
C ASN A 533 -25.54 -4.30 -13.49
N SER A 534 -25.44 -5.36 -14.31
CA SER A 534 -24.16 -5.81 -14.86
C SER A 534 -23.45 -4.79 -15.78
N ASP A 535 -24.15 -3.75 -16.22
CA ASP A 535 -23.58 -2.63 -16.98
C ASP A 535 -23.00 -1.50 -16.11
N GLY A 536 -23.12 -1.61 -14.78
CA GLY A 536 -22.69 -0.64 -13.77
C GLY A 536 -23.79 0.31 -13.27
N SER A 537 -24.99 0.30 -13.87
CA SER A 537 -26.09 1.19 -13.49
C SER A 537 -26.89 0.70 -12.28
N ASN A 538 -27.77 1.56 -11.75
CA ASN A 538 -28.73 1.22 -10.68
C ASN A 538 -28.11 0.57 -9.42
N SER A 539 -27.04 1.16 -8.91
CA SER A 539 -26.44 0.74 -7.63
C SER A 539 -27.39 0.98 -6.46
N ILE A 540 -27.71 -0.08 -5.70
CA ILE A 540 -28.48 -0.04 -4.45
C ILE A 540 -27.76 -0.78 -3.32
N GLN A 541 -27.96 -0.35 -2.09
CA GLN A 541 -27.45 -1.02 -0.89
C GLN A 541 -28.43 -2.13 -0.49
N LEU A 542 -27.93 -3.32 -0.18
CA LEU A 542 -28.74 -4.47 0.24
C LEU A 542 -28.71 -4.70 1.75
N THR A 543 -27.62 -4.33 2.41
CA THR A 543 -27.40 -4.59 3.83
C THR A 543 -27.24 -3.29 4.62
N HIS A 544 -27.67 -3.31 5.87
CA HIS A 544 -27.43 -2.27 6.87
C HIS A 544 -26.84 -2.94 8.11
N ALA A 545 -25.71 -3.61 7.92
CA ALA A 545 -25.07 -4.45 8.92
C ALA A 545 -23.96 -3.69 9.66
N GLU A 546 -23.47 -4.25 10.76
CA GLU A 546 -22.27 -3.70 11.41
C GLU A 546 -21.04 -3.88 10.52
N ARG A 547 -20.89 -5.05 9.88
CA ARG A 547 -19.87 -5.26 8.84
C ARG A 547 -20.24 -6.45 7.97
N ALA A 548 -20.73 -6.18 6.76
CA ALA A 548 -21.02 -7.22 5.78
C ALA A 548 -19.87 -7.37 4.77
N TYR A 549 -19.38 -8.60 4.60
CA TYR A 549 -18.31 -8.90 3.65
C TYR A 549 -18.51 -10.21 2.91
N GLN A 550 -17.85 -10.30 1.75
CA GLN A 550 -17.74 -11.50 0.90
C GLN A 550 -19.08 -12.04 0.42
N PRO A 551 -19.81 -11.27 -0.40
CA PRO A 551 -21.09 -11.70 -0.89
C PRO A 551 -20.96 -12.83 -1.92
N PHE A 552 -21.88 -13.77 -1.92
CA PHE A 552 -22.06 -14.75 -2.99
C PHE A 552 -23.55 -15.02 -3.23
N ILE A 553 -23.87 -15.39 -4.47
CA ILE A 553 -25.26 -15.51 -4.92
C ILE A 553 -25.73 -16.98 -4.90
N SER A 554 -27.01 -17.20 -4.58
CA SER A 554 -27.66 -18.50 -4.72
C SER A 554 -27.75 -18.95 -6.19
N ALA A 555 -27.76 -20.26 -6.45
CA ALA A 555 -27.90 -20.79 -7.82
C ALA A 555 -29.17 -20.35 -8.55
N ASP A 556 -30.23 -20.00 -7.81
CA ASP A 556 -31.47 -19.46 -8.37
C ASP A 556 -31.47 -17.93 -8.54
N GLY A 557 -30.40 -17.25 -8.13
CA GLY A 557 -30.25 -15.79 -8.23
C GLY A 557 -31.11 -14.97 -7.27
N ARG A 558 -31.86 -15.59 -6.35
CA ARG A 558 -32.82 -14.90 -5.48
C ARG A 558 -32.24 -14.42 -4.15
N TRP A 559 -31.13 -15.01 -3.70
CA TRP A 559 -30.53 -14.72 -2.40
C TRP A 559 -29.08 -14.28 -2.55
N VAL A 560 -28.70 -13.34 -1.69
CA VAL A 560 -27.31 -12.91 -1.50
C VAL A 560 -26.88 -13.35 -0.11
N TYR A 561 -25.93 -14.26 -0.07
CA TYR A 561 -25.27 -14.68 1.16
C TYR A 561 -24.08 -13.78 1.44
N TYR A 562 -23.79 -13.52 2.71
CA TYR A 562 -22.64 -12.72 3.13
C TYR A 562 -22.27 -13.06 4.57
N VAL A 563 -21.05 -12.70 4.98
CA VAL A 563 -20.63 -12.82 6.37
C VAL A 563 -20.86 -11.48 7.07
N ASN A 564 -21.61 -11.50 8.17
CA ASN A 564 -21.79 -10.37 9.06
C ASN A 564 -20.90 -10.54 10.29
N ALA A 565 -19.99 -9.60 10.55
CA ALA A 565 -19.21 -9.59 11.79
C ALA A 565 -19.29 -8.25 12.49
N SER A 566 -18.98 -8.25 13.77
CA SER A 566 -18.77 -7.03 14.53
C SER A 566 -17.53 -7.17 15.42
N PRO A 567 -17.04 -6.08 16.04
CA PRO A 567 -16.00 -6.17 17.06
C PRO A 567 -16.37 -7.14 18.20
N SER A 568 -17.66 -7.34 18.48
CA SER A 568 -18.19 -8.19 19.55
C SER A 568 -18.72 -9.56 19.09
N MET A 569 -18.77 -9.82 17.78
CA MET A 569 -19.35 -11.04 17.20
C MET A 569 -18.43 -11.66 16.15
N GLU A 570 -18.06 -12.93 16.38
CA GLU A 570 -17.41 -13.73 15.35
C GLU A 570 -18.29 -13.84 14.11
N GLY A 571 -17.72 -13.65 12.91
CA GLY A 571 -18.48 -13.51 11.67
C GLY A 571 -19.47 -14.65 11.41
N ARG A 572 -20.75 -14.33 11.22
CA ARG A 572 -21.83 -15.30 10.95
C ARG A 572 -22.28 -15.22 9.51
N LEU A 573 -22.63 -16.36 8.91
CA LEU A 573 -23.23 -16.37 7.59
C LEU A 573 -24.68 -15.90 7.69
N GLN A 574 -25.05 -14.94 6.87
CA GLN A 574 -26.39 -14.39 6.72
C GLN A 574 -26.80 -14.40 5.25
N ARG A 575 -28.09 -14.19 4.98
CA ARG A 575 -28.58 -13.93 3.64
C ARG A 575 -29.63 -12.84 3.60
N VAL A 576 -29.74 -12.16 2.48
CA VAL A 576 -30.76 -11.15 2.18
C VAL A 576 -31.35 -11.41 0.79
N PRO A 577 -32.64 -11.09 0.53
CA PRO A 577 -33.18 -11.19 -0.82
C PRO A 577 -32.42 -10.30 -1.80
N ILE A 578 -32.29 -10.74 -3.06
CA ILE A 578 -31.55 -9.99 -4.09
C ILE A 578 -32.12 -8.59 -4.33
N ASP A 579 -33.43 -8.40 -4.13
CA ASP A 579 -34.14 -7.13 -4.26
C ASP A 579 -34.15 -6.27 -2.98
N GLY A 580 -33.46 -6.73 -1.93
CA GLY A 580 -33.49 -6.13 -0.60
C GLY A 580 -34.63 -6.68 0.27
N GLY A 581 -34.55 -6.44 1.57
CA GLY A 581 -35.49 -6.93 2.57
C GLY A 581 -34.78 -7.35 3.86
N ASP A 582 -35.47 -8.13 4.68
CA ASP A 582 -34.93 -8.55 5.98
C ASP A 582 -33.84 -9.63 5.82
N ALA A 583 -32.74 -9.43 6.54
CA ALA A 583 -31.66 -10.39 6.62
C ALA A 583 -32.01 -11.59 7.52
N GLN A 584 -31.55 -12.77 7.13
CA GLN A 584 -31.73 -14.02 7.86
C GLN A 584 -30.38 -14.60 8.27
N THR A 585 -30.25 -14.98 9.54
CA THR A 585 -29.03 -15.63 10.05
C THR A 585 -29.05 -17.11 9.74
N MET A 586 -27.96 -17.58 9.13
CA MET A 586 -27.80 -18.96 8.67
C MET A 586 -27.04 -19.82 9.67
N THR A 587 -26.05 -19.23 10.34
CA THR A 587 -25.14 -19.94 11.23
C THR A 587 -25.09 -19.27 12.60
N GLU A 588 -25.11 -20.09 13.65
CA GLU A 588 -24.96 -19.60 15.04
C GLU A 588 -23.50 -19.33 15.39
N LYS A 589 -22.59 -20.07 14.78
CA LYS A 589 -21.14 -19.99 14.99
C LYS A 589 -20.42 -19.33 13.81
N ARG A 590 -19.13 -19.09 14.02
CA ARG A 590 -18.22 -18.46 13.07
C ARG A 590 -18.18 -19.19 11.72
N ALA A 591 -18.57 -18.45 10.69
CA ALA A 591 -18.41 -18.79 9.29
C ALA A 591 -17.45 -17.79 8.61
N SER A 592 -17.02 -18.12 7.41
CA SER A 592 -16.13 -17.30 6.59
C SER A 592 -16.57 -17.37 5.13
N TRP A 593 -15.66 -17.12 4.19
CA TRP A 593 -15.94 -17.21 2.75
C TRP A 593 -16.67 -18.50 2.37
N GLY A 594 -17.56 -18.39 1.39
CA GLY A 594 -18.32 -19.52 0.89
C GLY A 594 -18.83 -19.32 -0.52
N ALA A 595 -19.47 -20.35 -1.04
CA ALA A 595 -20.14 -20.36 -2.33
C ALA A 595 -21.32 -21.35 -2.33
N ALA A 596 -22.36 -21.03 -3.10
CA ALA A 596 -23.45 -21.96 -3.39
C ALA A 596 -23.06 -22.90 -4.53
N SER A 597 -23.49 -24.16 -4.46
CA SER A 597 -23.29 -25.14 -5.53
C SER A 597 -24.12 -24.74 -6.77
N PRO A 598 -23.59 -24.96 -8.00
CA PRO A 598 -24.34 -24.68 -9.23
C PRO A 598 -25.69 -25.38 -9.32
N ASP A 599 -25.83 -26.57 -8.74
CA ASP A 599 -27.11 -27.29 -8.67
C ASP A 599 -28.09 -26.78 -7.59
N GLY A 600 -27.65 -25.81 -6.78
CA GLY A 600 -28.43 -25.13 -5.74
C GLY A 600 -28.65 -25.93 -4.47
N LYS A 601 -28.16 -27.17 -4.37
CA LYS A 601 -28.43 -28.05 -3.22
C LYS A 601 -27.58 -27.74 -2.00
N PHE A 602 -26.40 -27.17 -2.19
CA PHE A 602 -25.42 -27.00 -1.12
C PHE A 602 -24.81 -25.61 -1.05
N ILE A 603 -24.28 -25.29 0.13
CA ILE A 603 -23.42 -24.14 0.39
C ILE A 603 -22.14 -24.67 1.04
N ALA A 604 -20.99 -24.33 0.46
CA ALA A 604 -19.69 -24.60 1.05
C ALA A 604 -19.19 -23.33 1.74
N THR A 605 -18.70 -23.43 2.97
CA THR A 605 -18.10 -22.29 3.68
C THR A 605 -17.06 -22.77 4.70
N GLY A 606 -16.06 -21.93 4.98
CA GLY A 606 -15.22 -22.17 6.14
C GLY A 606 -16.01 -21.96 7.44
N TYR A 607 -16.09 -22.98 8.29
CA TYR A 607 -16.89 -22.98 9.51
C TYR A 607 -16.10 -23.65 10.63
N GLU A 608 -15.91 -22.94 11.75
CA GLU A 608 -15.10 -23.42 12.88
C GLU A 608 -13.68 -23.92 12.48
N GLY A 609 -13.04 -23.24 11.52
CA GLY A 609 -11.70 -23.60 11.04
C GLY A 609 -11.64 -24.79 10.07
N LYS A 610 -12.80 -25.37 9.72
CA LYS A 610 -12.95 -26.48 8.76
C LYS A 610 -13.67 -26.02 7.50
N LEU A 611 -13.63 -26.82 6.44
CA LEU A 611 -14.57 -26.66 5.32
C LEU A 611 -15.87 -27.38 5.66
N ALA A 612 -16.99 -26.68 5.73
CA ALA A 612 -18.31 -27.27 5.98
C ALA A 612 -19.21 -27.15 4.76
N ILE A 613 -20.03 -28.19 4.55
CA ILE A 613 -21.06 -28.24 3.51
C ILE A 613 -22.41 -28.22 4.19
N PHE A 614 -23.24 -27.25 3.84
CA PHE A 614 -24.60 -27.08 4.32
C PHE A 614 -25.59 -27.44 3.22
N GLU A 615 -26.70 -28.09 3.57
CA GLU A 615 -27.85 -28.21 2.67
C GLU A 615 -28.58 -26.87 2.55
N THR A 616 -28.85 -26.40 1.33
CA THR A 616 -29.41 -25.05 1.09
C THR A 616 -30.85 -24.89 1.58
N SER A 617 -31.62 -25.97 1.69
CA SER A 617 -33.03 -25.92 2.11
C SER A 617 -33.20 -25.87 3.63
N THR A 618 -32.39 -26.65 4.36
CA THR A 618 -32.49 -26.85 5.81
C THR A 618 -31.41 -26.13 6.61
N PHE A 619 -30.28 -25.78 5.96
CA PHE A 619 -29.05 -25.31 6.60
C PHE A 619 -28.47 -26.30 7.61
N ALA A 620 -28.81 -27.58 7.46
CA ALA A 620 -28.14 -28.65 8.17
C ALA A 620 -26.74 -28.85 7.58
N ILE A 621 -25.76 -29.11 8.46
CA ILE A 621 -24.42 -29.47 8.04
C ILE A 621 -24.45 -30.93 7.56
N VAL A 622 -24.18 -31.14 6.28
CA VAL A 622 -24.12 -32.49 5.70
C VAL A 622 -22.71 -33.07 5.75
N ASN A 623 -21.68 -32.22 5.74
CA ASN A 623 -20.29 -32.67 5.86
C ASN A 623 -19.37 -31.60 6.46
N LYS A 624 -18.25 -32.04 7.07
CA LYS A 624 -17.16 -31.18 7.55
C LYS A 624 -15.81 -31.84 7.27
N PHE A 625 -14.89 -31.07 6.71
CA PHE A 625 -13.56 -31.53 6.32
C PHE A 625 -12.47 -30.74 7.02
N ASP A 626 -11.48 -31.46 7.54
CA ASP A 626 -10.23 -30.86 7.96
C ASP A 626 -9.43 -30.35 6.76
N LEU A 627 -8.73 -29.24 6.96
CA LEU A 627 -7.95 -28.60 5.92
C LEU A 627 -6.50 -29.10 5.96
N PRO A 628 -5.86 -29.32 4.80
CA PRO A 628 -4.42 -29.47 4.70
C PRO A 628 -3.67 -28.29 5.35
N GLN A 629 -2.43 -28.50 5.83
CA GLN A 629 -1.67 -27.53 6.62
C GLN A 629 -1.61 -26.10 6.03
N ASN A 630 -1.41 -25.99 4.72
CA ASN A 630 -1.28 -24.71 4.00
C ASN A 630 -2.57 -24.27 3.31
N ALA A 631 -3.64 -25.06 3.42
CA ALA A 631 -4.91 -24.73 2.81
C ALA A 631 -5.65 -23.67 3.63
N LYS A 632 -6.32 -22.75 2.93
CA LYS A 632 -7.19 -21.75 3.52
C LYS A 632 -8.51 -21.69 2.76
N VAL A 633 -9.58 -21.56 3.53
CA VAL A 633 -10.95 -21.35 3.04
C VAL A 633 -11.37 -19.88 3.11
N TYR A 634 -10.46 -19.00 3.55
CA TYR A 634 -10.59 -17.56 3.35
C TYR A 634 -9.94 -17.17 2.00
N MET A 635 -10.48 -16.15 1.33
CA MET A 635 -10.09 -15.73 -0.03
C MET A 635 -10.34 -16.77 -1.13
N GLY A 636 -11.51 -17.43 -1.11
CA GLY A 636 -12.02 -18.21 -2.24
C GLY A 636 -12.36 -19.66 -1.90
N VAL A 637 -13.65 -19.98 -2.03
CA VAL A 637 -14.21 -21.33 -2.06
C VAL A 637 -15.09 -21.37 -3.31
N HIS A 638 -14.84 -22.29 -4.23
CA HIS A 638 -15.62 -22.38 -5.46
C HIS A 638 -15.99 -23.83 -5.75
N TRP A 639 -17.20 -24.03 -6.24
CA TRP A 639 -17.65 -25.33 -6.70
C TRP A 639 -17.16 -25.60 -8.12
N THR A 640 -16.88 -26.86 -8.42
CA THR A 640 -16.78 -27.30 -9.81
C THR A 640 -18.14 -27.12 -10.52
N PRO A 641 -18.16 -26.90 -11.84
CA PRO A 641 -19.42 -26.68 -12.58
C PRO A 641 -20.45 -27.80 -12.43
N ASP A 642 -19.99 -29.04 -12.22
CA ASP A 642 -20.83 -30.22 -11.99
C ASP A 642 -21.30 -30.41 -10.53
N SER A 643 -20.95 -29.48 -9.64
CA SER A 643 -21.26 -29.51 -8.20
C SER A 643 -20.69 -30.72 -7.43
N SER A 644 -19.67 -31.40 -7.97
CA SER A 644 -19.11 -32.61 -7.35
C SER A 644 -17.94 -32.34 -6.38
N GLU A 645 -17.18 -31.26 -6.61
CA GLU A 645 -16.01 -30.91 -5.80
C GLU A 645 -16.02 -29.42 -5.41
N ILE A 646 -15.33 -29.12 -4.32
CA ILE A 646 -15.08 -27.78 -3.81
C ILE A 646 -13.59 -27.50 -3.91
N LEU A 647 -13.23 -26.44 -4.62
CA LEU A 647 -11.87 -25.95 -4.71
C LEU A 647 -11.63 -24.86 -3.66
N TYR A 648 -10.45 -24.89 -3.06
CA TYR A 648 -9.97 -23.86 -2.13
C TYR A 648 -8.45 -23.70 -2.22
N ARG A 649 -7.98 -22.55 -1.76
CA ARG A 649 -6.60 -22.08 -1.94
C ARG A 649 -5.60 -22.82 -1.05
N ASP A 650 -4.42 -23.06 -1.58
CA ASP A 650 -3.20 -23.28 -0.82
C ASP A 650 -2.37 -21.98 -0.77
N GLU A 651 -1.83 -21.63 0.39
CA GLU A 651 -1.07 -20.39 0.56
C GLU A 651 0.33 -20.42 -0.06
N VAL A 652 0.85 -21.62 -0.32
CA VAL A 652 2.17 -21.83 -0.93
C VAL A 652 2.00 -22.02 -2.43
N GLU A 653 1.23 -23.03 -2.84
CA GLU A 653 1.09 -23.40 -4.26
C GLU A 653 -0.24 -24.07 -4.62
N GLY A 654 -0.88 -23.55 -5.67
CA GLY A 654 -2.02 -24.16 -6.32
C GLY A 654 -3.33 -24.15 -5.52
N TYR A 655 -4.19 -25.11 -5.84
CA TYR A 655 -5.50 -25.31 -5.20
C TYR A 655 -5.67 -26.76 -4.75
N TRP A 656 -6.50 -26.94 -3.73
CA TRP A 656 -7.01 -28.23 -3.30
C TRP A 656 -8.43 -28.42 -3.83
N ALA A 657 -8.79 -29.64 -4.17
CA ALA A 657 -10.14 -30.07 -4.50
C ALA A 657 -10.63 -31.08 -3.45
N GLN A 658 -11.80 -30.84 -2.88
CA GLN A 658 -12.47 -31.72 -1.92
C GLN A 658 -13.77 -32.22 -2.53
N ASN A 659 -13.92 -33.54 -2.62
CA ASN A 659 -15.16 -34.13 -3.09
C ASN A 659 -16.28 -33.96 -2.03
N VAL A 660 -17.46 -33.54 -2.47
CA VAL A 660 -18.60 -33.25 -1.60
C VAL A 660 -19.11 -34.50 -0.86
N SER A 661 -19.00 -35.67 -1.51
CA SER A 661 -19.45 -36.94 -0.94
C SER A 661 -18.52 -37.51 0.13
N GLY A 662 -17.28 -37.01 0.21
CA GLY A 662 -16.29 -37.43 1.22
C GLY A 662 -14.90 -37.72 0.66
N GLY A 663 -14.04 -38.28 1.51
CA GLY A 663 -12.67 -38.68 1.14
C GLY A 663 -11.62 -37.58 1.34
N PRO A 664 -10.33 -37.90 1.16
CA PRO A 664 -9.25 -36.94 1.31
C PRO A 664 -9.23 -35.92 0.15
N PRO A 665 -8.80 -34.66 0.40
CA PRO A 665 -8.63 -33.68 -0.66
C PRO A 665 -7.43 -34.03 -1.55
N ARG A 666 -7.49 -33.60 -2.81
CA ARG A 666 -6.41 -33.76 -3.80
C ARG A 666 -5.90 -32.41 -4.28
N LYS A 667 -4.64 -32.33 -4.70
CA LYS A 667 -4.13 -31.14 -5.40
C LYS A 667 -4.75 -31.05 -6.79
N VAL A 668 -4.97 -29.82 -7.26
CA VAL A 668 -5.37 -29.54 -8.64
C VAL A 668 -4.13 -29.48 -9.51
N ASP A 669 -4.04 -30.40 -10.48
CA ASP A 669 -2.89 -30.53 -11.37
C ASP A 669 -2.92 -29.52 -12.54
N GLY A 670 -1.77 -29.32 -13.19
CA GLY A 670 -1.66 -28.52 -14.41
C GLY A 670 -1.59 -27.01 -14.20
N LEU A 671 -1.67 -26.52 -12.97
CA LEU A 671 -1.46 -25.11 -12.64
C LEU A 671 0.04 -24.81 -12.42
N PRO A 672 0.48 -23.55 -12.62
CA PRO A 672 1.85 -23.17 -12.35
C PRO A 672 2.18 -23.32 -10.85
N ALA A 673 3.41 -23.75 -10.55
CA ALA A 673 3.94 -23.88 -9.19
C ALA A 673 4.31 -22.51 -8.60
N GLU A 674 3.31 -21.67 -8.40
CA GLU A 674 3.47 -20.31 -7.90
C GLU A 674 2.29 -19.90 -7.01
N LYS A 675 2.42 -18.73 -6.37
CA LYS A 675 1.40 -18.17 -5.49
C LYS A 675 0.19 -17.73 -6.31
N LEU A 676 -0.90 -18.49 -6.17
CA LEU A 676 -2.21 -18.16 -6.73
C LEU A 676 -3.09 -17.50 -5.67
N TYR A 677 -4.03 -16.65 -6.07
CA TYR A 677 -4.78 -15.80 -5.13
C TYR A 677 -6.30 -15.95 -5.20
N ASN A 678 -6.88 -15.98 -6.40
CA ASN A 678 -8.32 -16.05 -6.61
C ASN A 678 -8.59 -16.78 -7.93
N PHE A 679 -9.80 -17.33 -8.13
CA PHE A 679 -10.14 -18.06 -9.33
C PHE A 679 -11.66 -18.13 -9.55
N SER A 680 -12.09 -18.44 -10.78
CA SER A 680 -13.48 -18.73 -11.08
C SER A 680 -13.59 -19.59 -12.34
N TYR A 681 -14.63 -20.43 -12.41
CA TYR A 681 -15.01 -21.14 -13.62
C TYR A 681 -15.92 -20.27 -14.49
N SER A 682 -15.80 -20.40 -15.80
CA SER A 682 -16.82 -19.87 -16.71
C SER A 682 -18.15 -20.56 -16.45
N LYS A 683 -19.26 -19.86 -16.67
CA LYS A 683 -20.61 -20.39 -16.40
C LYS A 683 -20.95 -21.61 -17.27
N ASP A 684 -20.30 -21.77 -18.42
CA ASP A 684 -20.41 -22.95 -19.28
C ASP A 684 -19.42 -24.08 -18.91
N GLY A 685 -18.58 -23.88 -17.89
CA GLY A 685 -17.62 -24.86 -17.38
C GLY A 685 -16.42 -25.13 -18.29
N LYS A 686 -16.20 -24.36 -19.35
CA LYS A 686 -15.11 -24.60 -20.32
C LYS A 686 -13.78 -23.93 -19.95
N TYR A 687 -13.84 -22.81 -19.23
CA TYR A 687 -12.66 -22.02 -18.90
C TYR A 687 -12.50 -21.87 -17.40
N PHE A 688 -11.24 -21.77 -16.99
CA PHE A 688 -10.80 -21.52 -15.62
C PHE A 688 -9.98 -20.24 -15.62
N ALA A 689 -10.49 -19.20 -14.96
CA ALA A 689 -9.73 -17.98 -14.72
C ALA A 689 -9.08 -18.06 -13.34
N PHE A 690 -7.84 -17.62 -13.22
CA PHE A 690 -7.13 -17.56 -11.94
C PHE A 690 -6.20 -16.35 -11.87
N VAL A 691 -5.90 -15.93 -10.65
CA VAL A 691 -5.05 -14.77 -10.36
C VAL A 691 -3.69 -15.26 -9.91
N ARG A 692 -2.67 -14.91 -10.71
CA ARG A 692 -1.27 -15.18 -10.43
C ARG A 692 -0.63 -13.93 -9.86
N GLY A 693 0.17 -14.06 -8.81
CA GLY A 693 0.89 -12.92 -8.24
C GLY A 693 2.39 -13.15 -8.12
N VAL A 694 3.12 -12.06 -8.26
CA VAL A 694 4.57 -12.00 -8.01
C VAL A 694 4.79 -11.02 -6.86
N GLU A 695 5.52 -11.48 -5.86
CA GLU A 695 5.87 -10.73 -4.66
C GLU A 695 7.39 -10.67 -4.56
N ILE A 696 7.96 -9.47 -4.44
CA ILE A 696 9.39 -9.24 -4.26
C ILE A 696 9.57 -8.40 -3.00
N ARG A 697 10.34 -8.94 -2.05
CA ARG A 697 10.74 -8.24 -0.83
C ARG A 697 12.24 -8.06 -0.77
N ASP A 698 12.70 -6.82 -0.82
CA ASP A 698 14.13 -6.49 -0.75
C ASP A 698 14.40 -5.49 0.38
N ALA A 699 15.56 -5.64 1.03
CA ALA A 699 16.05 -4.60 1.93
C ALA A 699 16.49 -3.40 1.09
N VAL A 700 16.04 -2.21 1.49
CA VAL A 700 16.45 -0.94 0.90
C VAL A 700 16.95 0.00 1.99
N MET A 701 17.90 0.85 1.62
CA MET A 701 18.43 1.92 2.44
C MET A 701 17.90 3.26 1.94
N ILE A 702 17.36 4.06 2.83
CA ILE A 702 16.93 5.43 2.59
C ILE A 702 17.93 6.33 3.31
N ALA A 703 18.65 7.15 2.57
CA ALA A 703 19.73 7.99 3.12
C ALA A 703 19.62 9.44 2.66
N TRP A 704 19.78 10.37 3.61
CA TRP A 704 19.84 11.79 3.33
C TRP A 704 21.28 12.26 3.07
N PRO A 705 21.48 13.23 2.16
CA PRO A 705 22.79 13.80 1.93
C PRO A 705 23.38 14.41 3.21
N THR A 706 24.66 14.16 3.46
CA THR A 706 25.40 14.89 4.48
C THR A 706 25.49 16.36 4.08
N ALA A 707 25.03 17.27 4.96
CA ALA A 707 25.25 18.70 4.77
C ALA A 707 26.75 18.97 4.51
N LYS A 708 27.04 19.65 3.39
CA LYS A 708 28.40 20.02 3.00
C LYS A 708 29.00 21.08 3.91
#